data_AF-A0A6G1ENA6-F1
#
_entry.id   AF-A0A6G1ENA6-F1
#
_cell.length_a   1.000
_cell.length_b   1.000
_cell.length_c   1.000
_cell.angle_alpha   90.00
_cell.angle_beta   90.00
_cell.angle_gamma   90.00
#
_symmetry.space_group_name_H-M   'P 1'
#
loop_
_entity.id
_entity.type
_entity.pdbx_description
1 polymer ?
#
loop_
_entity_poly.entity_id
_entity_poly.type
_entity_poly.pdbx_seq_one_letter_code
_entity_poly.pdbx_strand_id
1 'polypeptide(L)'
;MVFLLLLLLPYEAGGGIKACEAAAHDIDLASLLDFRRAITNDPAGAMTSWNATTHYCGWNGVSCDDERRRVTALDLAGQTLSGHISPSLGNMSLLASLNLSGNLLSGPVPPHLGSLRELVFLDLSGNSLQGSIPEALTNCTKLRTLDISRNHLVGDITPNIALLSSLRNLWLHSNNLTGIIPPAIGNITSLKTIILQRNKLEGAIPVELGRLSNMSYLLLGGNRLSGRIPEVLFNLSKVQEIALPYNMLKGPLPSDLGNFIPNLQQLILGANLLEGHIPDSLGNASQLQLLHLGYNLGFTGRIPPSLGKLQKLEKLNLDMSNLEAKDSWGWEFLDTLSNCTRLKMLSLHQNLLQGVLPNSIGNLSSSMDNLVLSNNMLSGLVPSSIGNLHRITKLGLDFNSFTGPIDGWIGSMVNLQALSLDSNNFTGNIPASIGNMSKMSGLFLSNNQFHGLIPSSLGKLQQLLKLDLTYNNLQGNIPKEVFTVSTIVQCGLSHNSLQGLIPSLSRLQQLSYLDLSSNKITGEIPPTLGSCQQLETINMGQNFLSGSIPMSLGNLSLLTMLNLSHNNFTGSIPIALSKLQFLTQLDLSDNHLEGQVPTDGVFRNATAISLEGNRQLCGGVLELHMPLCPTVYQSRTGRRHYLVKVLVPILGIVSLILLAYLAIFRKKMFRKQLPLPTSSDHFPIVSFKDLAQATENLAETNLIGRGSYGSVYKGTLTQANMVVAVKVFHLDMQGADRSFITECRALRSIRHRNLLPVLTSCSTIDSIGKDFKALVYKFMPNGNLDTWLHPRNGTNAPNQLSLSQRIKIAVDIADALQYLHQDCENPIIHCDLKPSNVLLDDDMTAHLGDLGIARFYLKSKSPATGYSSSISSIGLKGTIGYIAPEYAEGGFLSTSGDVYSFGVVLLELLTGKRPTDPMFCNGLSIVNFVERNYPDVTSHIIDAYLREDHQELAPATLDEEKAVYQLLLDMLGVALSCTRQNPSERMNMREAAAKLHAIKMS
;
A
#
# COMPACT_ATOMS: atom_id res chain seq x y z
N MET A 1 -53.67 -71.37 43.67
CA MET A 1 -53.72 -71.16 45.14
C MET A 1 -53.23 -69.74 45.41
N VAL A 2 -54.10 -68.73 45.54
CA VAL A 2 -54.95 -68.37 46.71
C VAL A 2 -54.20 -67.46 47.72
N PHE A 3 -54.61 -66.18 47.71
CA PHE A 3 -54.86 -65.21 48.81
C PHE A 3 -53.76 -64.60 49.73
N LEU A 4 -53.69 -63.25 49.65
CA LEU A 4 -53.89 -62.20 50.68
C LEU A 4 -53.06 -62.07 52.00
N LEU A 5 -52.42 -60.90 52.11
CA LEU A 5 -52.39 -59.85 53.17
C LEU A 5 -52.07 -60.12 54.67
N LEU A 6 -51.13 -59.29 55.17
CA LEU A 6 -51.15 -58.39 56.37
C LEU A 6 -50.25 -58.64 57.61
N LEU A 7 -49.50 -57.56 57.90
CA LEU A 7 -49.11 -56.94 59.19
C LEU A 7 -47.92 -57.51 59.99
N LEU A 8 -46.87 -56.69 60.13
CA LEU A 8 -46.43 -56.10 61.41
C LEU A 8 -45.44 -54.93 61.16
N LEU A 9 -45.69 -53.79 61.82
CA LEU A 9 -44.88 -52.56 61.85
C LEU A 9 -43.50 -52.78 62.52
N PRO A 10 -42.56 -51.82 62.37
CA PRO A 10 -42.32 -50.97 63.53
C PRO A 10 -42.25 -49.47 63.22
N TYR A 11 -42.48 -48.75 64.32
CA TYR A 11 -42.50 -47.31 64.54
C TYR A 11 -41.22 -46.56 64.15
N GLU A 12 -41.41 -45.28 63.84
CA GLU A 12 -40.43 -44.26 63.50
C GLU A 12 -39.28 -44.10 64.49
N ALA A 13 -38.08 -43.83 63.95
CA ALA A 13 -37.07 -43.02 64.60
C ALA A 13 -36.67 -41.87 63.65
N GLY A 14 -37.20 -40.67 63.91
CA GLY A 14 -36.91 -39.41 63.21
C GLY A 14 -35.49 -38.86 63.43
N GLY A 15 -34.46 -39.70 63.33
CA GLY A 15 -33.05 -39.32 63.49
C GLY A 15 -32.26 -39.10 62.19
N GLY A 16 -32.81 -39.50 61.03
CA GLY A 16 -32.06 -39.50 59.76
C GLY A 16 -31.92 -38.14 59.07
N ILE A 17 -32.80 -37.18 59.34
CA ILE A 17 -32.84 -35.91 58.59
C ILE A 17 -31.81 -34.91 59.14
N LYS A 18 -31.64 -34.81 60.46
CA LYS A 18 -30.69 -33.86 61.10
C LYS A 18 -29.21 -34.20 60.88
N ALA A 19 -28.86 -35.48 60.77
CA ALA A 19 -27.48 -35.91 60.53
C ALA A 19 -27.03 -35.65 59.07
N CYS A 20 -27.97 -35.74 58.11
CA CYS A 20 -27.71 -35.45 56.71
C CYS A 20 -27.56 -33.94 56.44
N GLU A 21 -28.35 -33.11 57.14
CA GLU A 21 -28.21 -31.64 57.10
C GLU A 21 -26.88 -31.16 57.69
N ALA A 22 -26.45 -31.69 58.84
CA ALA A 22 -25.16 -31.35 59.45
C ALA A 22 -23.96 -31.69 58.55
N ALA A 23 -23.95 -32.89 57.95
CA ALA A 23 -22.90 -33.30 57.02
C ALA A 23 -22.87 -32.45 55.73
N ALA A 24 -24.02 -31.95 55.28
CA ALA A 24 -24.13 -31.08 54.11
C ALA A 24 -23.64 -29.64 54.38
N HIS A 25 -23.83 -29.13 55.60
CA HIS A 25 -23.25 -27.85 56.04
C HIS A 25 -21.71 -27.88 56.06
N ASP A 26 -21.14 -28.99 56.52
CA ASP A 26 -19.69 -29.18 56.54
C ASP A 26 -19.08 -29.18 55.13
N ILE A 27 -19.80 -29.72 54.13
CA ILE A 27 -19.34 -29.77 52.73
C ILE A 27 -19.29 -28.37 52.11
N ASP A 28 -20.33 -27.55 52.28
CA ASP A 28 -20.36 -26.20 51.70
C ASP A 28 -19.24 -25.32 52.30
N LEU A 29 -19.09 -25.36 53.63
CA LEU A 29 -18.03 -24.63 54.33
C LEU A 29 -16.64 -25.10 53.89
N ALA A 30 -16.41 -26.41 53.82
CA ALA A 30 -15.13 -26.97 53.36
C ALA A 30 -14.83 -26.55 51.91
N SER A 31 -15.82 -26.57 51.03
CA SER A 31 -15.67 -26.21 49.61
C SER A 31 -15.31 -24.74 49.43
N LEU A 32 -15.95 -23.83 50.18
CA LEU A 32 -15.61 -22.40 50.18
C LEU A 32 -14.21 -22.16 50.74
N LEU A 33 -13.83 -22.82 51.83
CA LEU A 33 -12.48 -22.67 52.40
C LEU A 33 -11.40 -23.22 51.47
N ASP A 34 -11.65 -24.34 50.78
CA ASP A 34 -10.75 -24.87 49.76
C ASP A 34 -10.58 -23.90 48.59
N PHE A 35 -11.67 -23.28 48.14
CA PHE A 35 -11.61 -22.25 47.12
C PHE A 35 -10.79 -21.05 47.57
N ARG A 36 -11.03 -20.53 48.79
CA ARG A 36 -10.22 -19.45 49.37
C ARG A 36 -8.74 -19.79 49.42
N ARG A 37 -8.36 -21.02 49.79
CA ARG A 37 -6.96 -21.47 49.79
C ARG A 37 -6.35 -21.55 48.40
N ALA A 38 -7.16 -21.81 47.37
CA ALA A 38 -6.72 -21.84 45.97
C ALA A 38 -6.49 -20.43 45.38
N ILE A 39 -6.98 -19.38 46.04
CA ILE A 39 -6.70 -17.99 45.68
C ILE A 39 -5.38 -17.55 46.29
N THR A 40 -4.45 -17.15 45.44
CA THR A 40 -3.10 -16.73 45.81
C THR A 40 -2.99 -15.25 46.14
N ASN A 41 -3.85 -14.41 45.56
CA ASN A 41 -3.90 -12.98 45.83
C ASN A 41 -5.34 -12.46 45.81
N ASP A 42 -5.67 -11.62 46.80
CA ASP A 42 -6.97 -10.96 46.96
C ASP A 42 -6.73 -9.48 47.34
N PRO A 43 -6.34 -8.64 46.37
CA PRO A 43 -5.98 -7.25 46.65
C PRO A 43 -7.19 -6.37 46.99
N ALA A 44 -8.39 -6.75 46.54
CA ALA A 44 -9.63 -6.07 46.88
C ALA A 44 -10.14 -6.44 48.29
N GLY A 45 -9.55 -7.46 48.93
CA GLY A 45 -10.01 -7.98 50.21
C GLY A 45 -11.42 -8.58 50.14
N ALA A 46 -11.80 -9.13 48.98
CA ALA A 46 -13.14 -9.65 48.73
C ALA A 46 -13.52 -10.80 49.68
N MET A 47 -12.54 -11.58 50.15
CA MET A 47 -12.73 -12.70 51.08
C MET A 47 -12.34 -12.35 52.52
N THR A 48 -12.22 -11.07 52.88
CA THR A 48 -11.93 -10.65 54.26
C THR A 48 -13.02 -11.07 55.26
N SER A 49 -14.28 -11.07 54.83
CA SER A 49 -15.41 -11.51 55.66
C SER A 49 -15.47 -13.03 55.85
N TRP A 50 -14.65 -13.80 55.12
CA TRP A 50 -14.67 -15.26 55.15
C TRP A 50 -13.90 -15.76 56.37
N ASN A 51 -14.50 -15.64 57.56
CA ASN A 51 -13.83 -15.97 58.81
C ASN A 51 -14.77 -16.76 59.74
N ALA A 52 -14.23 -17.28 60.84
CA ALA A 52 -14.96 -18.14 61.76
C ALA A 52 -16.02 -17.42 62.60
N THR A 53 -16.09 -16.08 62.55
CA THR A 53 -17.00 -15.29 63.41
C THR A 53 -18.40 -15.13 62.83
N THR A 54 -18.56 -15.33 61.53
CA THR A 54 -19.83 -15.21 60.81
C THR A 54 -20.12 -16.50 60.04
N HIS A 55 -21.38 -16.94 60.05
CA HIS A 55 -21.83 -18.06 59.22
C HIS A 55 -21.56 -17.76 57.74
N TYR A 56 -21.18 -18.76 56.94
CA TYR A 56 -20.75 -18.55 55.56
C TYR A 56 -21.81 -17.91 54.65
N CYS A 57 -23.10 -18.04 54.97
CA CYS A 57 -24.18 -17.34 54.27
C CYS A 57 -24.16 -15.81 54.46
N GLY A 58 -23.38 -15.29 55.41
CA GLY A 58 -23.13 -13.85 55.57
C GLY A 58 -21.79 -13.41 54.99
N TRP A 59 -21.07 -14.31 54.31
CA TRP A 59 -19.80 -13.96 53.67
C TRP A 59 -20.06 -13.20 52.37
N ASN A 60 -19.21 -12.23 52.08
CA ASN A 60 -19.26 -11.46 50.85
C ASN A 60 -19.24 -12.42 49.64
N GLY A 61 -20.19 -12.21 48.73
CA GLY A 61 -20.37 -13.02 47.53
C GLY A 61 -21.08 -14.37 47.72
N VAL A 62 -21.43 -14.78 48.95
CA VAL A 62 -22.10 -16.07 49.20
C VAL A 62 -23.58 -15.83 49.48
N SER A 63 -24.46 -16.52 48.73
CA SER A 63 -25.90 -16.56 48.99
C SER A 63 -26.33 -17.98 49.31
N CYS A 64 -27.29 -18.10 50.23
CA CYS A 64 -27.84 -19.38 50.66
C CYS A 64 -29.36 -19.45 50.46
N ASP A 65 -29.88 -20.66 50.43
CA ASP A 65 -31.31 -20.96 50.60
C ASP A 65 -31.77 -20.62 52.03
N ASP A 66 -32.92 -19.95 52.16
CA ASP A 66 -33.50 -19.52 53.43
C ASP A 66 -33.92 -20.69 54.33
N GLU A 67 -34.31 -21.84 53.75
CA GLU A 67 -34.80 -22.99 54.52
C GLU A 67 -33.64 -23.83 55.08
N ARG A 68 -32.69 -24.24 54.22
CA ARG A 68 -31.64 -25.22 54.56
C ARG A 68 -30.29 -24.57 54.80
N ARG A 69 -30.16 -23.24 54.64
CA ARG A 69 -28.89 -22.48 54.72
C ARG A 69 -27.75 -23.10 53.93
N ARG A 70 -28.07 -23.72 52.80
CA ARG A 70 -27.11 -24.30 51.84
C ARG A 70 -26.77 -23.27 50.78
N VAL A 71 -25.53 -23.28 50.28
CA VAL A 71 -25.06 -22.30 49.29
C VAL A 71 -25.78 -22.51 47.96
N THR A 72 -26.41 -21.45 47.47
CA THR A 72 -27.16 -21.42 46.20
C THR A 72 -26.51 -20.49 45.16
N ALA A 73 -25.74 -19.50 45.60
CA ALA A 73 -24.94 -18.68 44.69
C ALA A 73 -23.57 -18.31 45.28
N LEU A 74 -22.57 -18.23 44.40
CA LEU A 74 -21.27 -17.63 44.67
C LEU A 74 -20.98 -16.58 43.60
N ASP A 75 -20.89 -15.31 43.99
CA ASP A 75 -20.58 -14.18 43.13
C ASP A 75 -19.39 -13.39 43.67
N LEU A 76 -18.26 -13.51 42.97
CA LEU A 76 -17.02 -12.80 43.26
C LEU A 76 -16.50 -12.13 41.98
N ALA A 77 -17.40 -11.61 41.14
CA ALA A 77 -17.01 -10.93 39.92
C ALA A 77 -16.25 -9.62 40.16
N GLY A 78 -15.26 -9.33 39.30
CA GLY A 78 -14.54 -8.04 39.27
C GLY A 78 -13.65 -7.78 40.49
N GLN A 79 -13.28 -8.81 41.26
CA GLN A 79 -12.55 -8.68 42.52
C GLN A 79 -11.03 -8.74 42.34
N THR A 80 -10.51 -8.84 41.11
CA THR A 80 -9.09 -8.95 40.79
C THR A 80 -8.37 -10.13 41.48
N LEU A 81 -9.10 -11.22 41.76
CA LEU A 81 -8.57 -12.42 42.41
C LEU A 81 -7.59 -13.16 41.50
N SER A 82 -6.44 -13.58 42.02
CA SER A 82 -5.51 -14.47 41.30
C SER A 82 -5.41 -15.84 41.96
N GLY A 83 -5.18 -16.88 41.18
CA GLY A 83 -5.11 -18.27 41.66
C GLY A 83 -5.78 -19.21 40.67
N HIS A 84 -6.44 -20.25 41.19
CA HIS A 84 -7.13 -21.26 40.40
C HIS A 84 -8.53 -21.56 40.92
N ILE A 85 -9.41 -22.05 40.06
CA ILE A 85 -10.75 -22.51 40.47
C ILE A 85 -10.59 -23.86 41.18
N SER A 86 -10.94 -23.92 42.47
CA SER A 86 -10.86 -25.15 43.25
C SER A 86 -11.89 -26.19 42.76
N PRO A 87 -11.48 -27.46 42.50
CA PRO A 87 -12.40 -28.54 42.17
C PRO A 87 -13.48 -28.78 43.23
N SER A 88 -13.21 -28.48 44.50
CA SER A 88 -14.15 -28.66 45.62
C SER A 88 -15.43 -27.85 45.46
N LEU A 89 -15.44 -26.77 44.66
CA LEU A 89 -16.67 -26.06 44.32
C LEU A 89 -17.73 -26.96 43.66
N GLY A 90 -17.32 -28.05 43.00
CA GLY A 90 -18.21 -29.05 42.43
C GLY A 90 -19.01 -29.88 43.45
N ASN A 91 -18.68 -29.80 44.74
CA ASN A 91 -19.35 -30.54 45.81
C ASN A 91 -20.58 -29.81 46.38
N MET A 92 -20.75 -28.51 46.09
CA MET A 92 -21.87 -27.70 46.58
C MET A 92 -23.15 -27.98 45.80
N SER A 93 -23.81 -29.10 46.11
CA SER A 93 -24.89 -29.69 45.29
C SER A 93 -26.10 -28.81 44.98
N LEU A 94 -26.35 -27.75 45.77
CA LEU A 94 -27.46 -26.80 45.56
C LEU A 94 -27.02 -25.49 44.87
N LEU A 95 -25.76 -25.38 44.44
CA LEU A 95 -25.25 -24.20 43.76
C LEU A 95 -25.95 -24.02 42.40
N ALA A 96 -26.75 -22.96 42.29
CA ALA A 96 -27.50 -22.58 41.11
C ALA A 96 -26.82 -21.48 40.29
N SER A 97 -25.96 -20.66 40.91
CA SER A 97 -25.25 -19.57 40.24
C SER A 97 -23.79 -19.51 40.68
N LEU A 98 -22.86 -19.56 39.73
CA LEU A 98 -21.43 -19.37 39.95
C LEU A 98 -20.92 -18.26 39.03
N ASN A 99 -20.51 -17.15 39.63
CA ASN A 99 -19.98 -15.99 38.93
C ASN A 99 -18.58 -15.63 39.46
N LEU A 100 -17.56 -15.87 38.65
CA LEU A 100 -16.15 -15.57 38.95
C LEU A 100 -15.53 -14.66 37.88
N SER A 101 -16.35 -13.93 37.11
CA SER A 101 -15.89 -13.18 35.95
C SER A 101 -15.05 -11.94 36.30
N GLY A 102 -14.24 -11.47 35.35
CA GLY A 102 -13.43 -10.26 35.52
C GLY A 102 -12.36 -10.36 36.61
N ASN A 103 -11.74 -11.53 36.76
CA ASN A 103 -10.65 -11.78 37.70
C ASN A 103 -9.36 -12.17 36.95
N LEU A 104 -8.34 -12.61 37.69
CA LEU A 104 -7.05 -13.08 37.17
C LEU A 104 -6.86 -14.59 37.42
N LEU A 105 -7.95 -15.36 37.44
CA LEU A 105 -7.91 -16.80 37.67
C LEU A 105 -7.29 -17.52 36.48
N SER A 106 -6.47 -18.52 36.75
CA SER A 106 -5.70 -19.26 35.74
C SER A 106 -5.87 -20.76 35.90
N GLY A 107 -5.22 -21.57 35.05
CA GLY A 107 -5.36 -23.03 35.05
C GLY A 107 -6.63 -23.51 34.35
N PRO A 108 -6.91 -24.82 34.36
CA PRO A 108 -8.06 -25.39 33.66
C PRO A 108 -9.38 -25.16 34.39
N VAL A 109 -10.48 -25.14 33.64
CA VAL A 109 -11.83 -25.25 34.22
C VAL A 109 -11.96 -26.65 34.87
N PRO A 110 -12.28 -26.77 36.16
CA PRO A 110 -12.37 -28.08 36.81
C PRO A 110 -13.54 -28.91 36.25
N PRO A 111 -13.33 -30.16 35.81
CA PRO A 111 -14.42 -31.05 35.38
C PRO A 111 -15.45 -31.32 36.47
N HIS A 112 -15.06 -31.21 37.75
CA HIS A 112 -15.91 -31.40 38.92
C HIS A 112 -17.10 -30.44 38.97
N LEU A 113 -17.02 -29.28 38.30
CA LEU A 113 -18.17 -28.37 38.15
C LEU A 113 -19.34 -29.03 37.42
N GLY A 114 -19.09 -30.08 36.63
CA GLY A 114 -20.12 -30.91 36.00
C GLY A 114 -21.02 -31.69 36.97
N SER A 115 -20.66 -31.77 38.25
CA SER A 115 -21.47 -32.41 39.29
C SER A 115 -22.62 -31.52 39.79
N LEU A 116 -22.60 -30.23 39.46
CA LEU A 116 -23.57 -29.24 39.94
C LEU A 116 -24.89 -29.31 39.17
N ARG A 117 -25.76 -30.25 39.55
CA ARG A 117 -27.03 -30.51 38.86
C ARG A 117 -28.04 -29.37 38.92
N GLU A 118 -27.93 -28.50 39.92
CA GLU A 118 -28.78 -27.31 40.10
C GLU A 118 -28.26 -26.07 39.37
N LEU A 119 -27.07 -26.13 38.74
CA LEU A 119 -26.44 -24.97 38.12
C LEU A 119 -27.27 -24.43 36.94
N VAL A 120 -27.68 -23.18 37.05
CA VAL A 120 -28.45 -22.42 36.05
C VAL A 120 -27.59 -21.36 35.37
N PHE A 121 -26.64 -20.78 36.10
CA PHE A 121 -25.78 -19.71 35.60
C PHE A 121 -24.32 -20.01 35.95
N LEU A 122 -23.46 -20.05 34.92
CA LEU A 122 -22.02 -20.17 35.05
C LEU A 122 -21.34 -19.07 34.24
N ASP A 123 -20.66 -18.16 34.92
CA ASP A 123 -19.86 -17.10 34.31
C ASP A 123 -18.43 -17.12 34.87
N LEU A 124 -17.48 -17.47 34.00
CA LEU A 124 -16.04 -17.47 34.26
C LEU A 124 -15.30 -16.52 33.31
N SER A 125 -16.03 -15.59 32.68
CA SER A 125 -15.49 -14.74 31.62
C SER A 125 -14.42 -13.76 32.10
N GLY A 126 -13.54 -13.32 31.20
CA GLY A 126 -12.55 -12.29 31.53
C GLY A 126 -11.55 -12.73 32.60
N ASN A 127 -10.97 -13.91 32.41
CA ASN A 127 -9.94 -14.51 33.26
C ASN A 127 -8.75 -14.96 32.39
N SER A 128 -7.82 -15.74 32.95
CA SER A 128 -6.67 -16.35 32.26
C SER A 128 -6.74 -17.88 32.24
N LEU A 129 -7.96 -18.45 32.17
CA LEU A 129 -8.19 -19.90 32.18
C LEU A 129 -7.67 -20.56 30.90
N GLN A 130 -7.12 -21.76 31.04
CA GLN A 130 -6.44 -22.52 29.98
C GLN A 130 -7.02 -23.93 29.83
N GLY A 131 -6.47 -24.74 28.92
CA GLY A 131 -6.95 -26.11 28.69
C GLY A 131 -8.27 -26.16 27.91
N SER A 132 -8.88 -27.34 27.83
CA SER A 132 -10.13 -27.54 27.11
C SER A 132 -11.36 -27.25 27.94
N ILE A 133 -12.49 -27.00 27.27
CA ILE A 133 -13.80 -26.97 27.90
C ILE A 133 -14.11 -28.39 28.41
N PRO A 134 -14.28 -28.61 29.72
CA PRO A 134 -14.52 -29.95 30.24
C PRO A 134 -15.86 -30.49 29.75
N GLU A 135 -15.85 -31.66 29.12
CA GLU A 135 -17.07 -32.34 28.70
C GLU A 135 -18.02 -32.60 29.86
N ALA A 136 -17.50 -32.81 31.07
CA ALA A 136 -18.32 -32.99 32.27
C ALA A 136 -19.31 -31.84 32.52
N LEU A 137 -19.07 -30.61 32.03
CA LEU A 137 -20.03 -29.50 32.15
C LEU A 137 -21.37 -29.78 31.46
N THR A 138 -21.42 -30.70 30.48
CA THR A 138 -22.66 -31.09 29.79
C THR A 138 -23.64 -31.83 30.70
N ASN A 139 -23.21 -32.24 31.90
CA ASN A 139 -24.04 -32.87 32.93
C ASN A 139 -24.95 -31.86 33.68
N CYS A 140 -24.69 -30.56 33.56
CA CYS A 140 -25.46 -29.49 34.21
C CYS A 140 -26.71 -29.15 33.38
N THR A 141 -27.67 -30.07 33.26
CA THR A 141 -28.81 -29.96 32.32
C THR A 141 -29.78 -28.80 32.58
N LYS A 142 -29.73 -28.17 33.77
CA LYS A 142 -30.48 -26.96 34.12
C LYS A 142 -29.80 -25.66 33.67
N LEU A 143 -28.57 -25.73 33.15
CA LEU A 143 -27.78 -24.57 32.77
C LEU A 143 -28.48 -23.77 31.68
N ARG A 144 -28.66 -22.46 31.92
CA ARG A 144 -29.29 -21.50 31.00
C ARG A 144 -28.26 -20.54 30.42
N THR A 145 -27.20 -20.22 31.16
CA THR A 145 -26.11 -19.37 30.68
C THR A 145 -24.79 -20.04 30.97
N LEU A 146 -23.99 -20.21 29.92
CA LEU A 146 -22.59 -20.61 29.98
C LEU A 146 -21.77 -19.49 29.35
N ASP A 147 -21.09 -18.71 30.18
CA ASP A 147 -20.10 -17.73 29.75
C ASP A 147 -18.71 -18.13 30.26
N ILE A 148 -17.84 -18.47 29.32
CA ILE A 148 -16.42 -18.75 29.56
C ILE A 148 -15.55 -17.95 28.58
N SER A 149 -16.09 -16.83 28.08
CA SER A 149 -15.46 -15.96 27.11
C SER A 149 -14.24 -15.22 27.65
N ARG A 150 -13.42 -14.62 26.77
CA ARG A 150 -12.24 -13.80 27.13
C ARG A 150 -11.29 -14.55 28.09
N ASN A 151 -10.84 -15.72 27.65
CA ASN A 151 -9.90 -16.61 28.35
C ASN A 151 -8.85 -17.13 27.35
N HIS A 152 -8.09 -18.17 27.72
CA HIS A 152 -7.09 -18.84 26.88
C HIS A 152 -7.44 -20.30 26.61
N LEU A 153 -8.73 -20.64 26.55
CA LEU A 153 -9.20 -22.02 26.35
C LEU A 153 -8.88 -22.52 24.93
N VAL A 154 -8.57 -23.81 24.81
CA VAL A 154 -8.16 -24.51 23.58
C VAL A 154 -9.02 -25.74 23.33
N GLY A 155 -8.80 -26.41 22.20
CA GLY A 155 -9.52 -27.62 21.84
C GLY A 155 -10.91 -27.33 21.28
N ASP A 156 -11.65 -28.40 21.00
CA ASP A 156 -12.89 -28.34 20.24
C ASP A 156 -14.11 -28.15 21.14
N ILE A 157 -15.18 -27.61 20.57
CA ILE A 157 -16.49 -27.60 21.22
C ILE A 157 -17.06 -29.02 21.10
N THR A 158 -17.33 -29.69 22.23
CA THR A 158 -17.88 -31.06 22.20
C THR A 158 -19.30 -31.11 21.61
N PRO A 159 -19.65 -32.09 20.76
CA PRO A 159 -21.04 -32.31 20.32
C PRO A 159 -22.02 -32.56 21.48
N ASN A 160 -21.52 -33.08 22.62
CA ASN A 160 -22.33 -33.35 23.81
C ASN A 160 -22.84 -32.07 24.49
N ILE A 161 -22.41 -30.88 24.05
CA ILE A 161 -23.02 -29.60 24.44
C ILE A 161 -24.54 -29.58 24.19
N ALA A 162 -25.02 -30.39 23.23
CA ALA A 162 -26.44 -30.57 22.94
C ALA A 162 -27.26 -31.16 24.10
N LEU A 163 -26.62 -31.78 25.09
CA LEU A 163 -27.28 -32.28 26.31
C LEU A 163 -27.77 -31.15 27.23
N LEU A 164 -27.23 -29.94 27.07
CA LEU A 164 -27.66 -28.74 27.79
C LEU A 164 -28.95 -28.17 27.17
N SER A 165 -30.03 -28.94 27.18
CA SER A 165 -31.30 -28.60 26.53
C SER A 165 -31.98 -27.34 27.07
N SER A 166 -31.60 -26.88 28.26
CA SER A 166 -32.09 -25.63 28.87
C SER A 166 -31.29 -24.37 28.48
N LEU A 167 -30.19 -24.52 27.74
CA LEU A 167 -29.23 -23.46 27.48
C LEU A 167 -29.82 -22.36 26.60
N ARG A 168 -29.75 -21.12 27.07
CA ARG A 168 -30.24 -19.92 26.37
C ARG A 168 -29.09 -19.10 25.81
N ASN A 169 -27.98 -19.03 26.55
CA ASN A 169 -26.82 -18.23 26.21
C ASN A 169 -25.56 -19.08 26.21
N LEU A 170 -24.90 -19.16 25.05
CA LEU A 170 -23.63 -19.85 24.87
C LEU A 170 -22.57 -18.83 24.42
N TRP A 171 -21.74 -18.38 25.36
CA TRP A 171 -20.72 -17.34 25.13
C TRP A 171 -19.32 -17.92 25.34
N LEU A 172 -18.64 -18.21 24.23
CA LEU A 172 -17.30 -18.81 24.20
C LEU A 172 -16.26 -17.93 23.49
N HIS A 173 -16.63 -16.69 23.18
CA HIS A 173 -15.83 -15.80 22.33
C HIS A 173 -14.50 -15.39 22.96
N SER A 174 -13.55 -14.94 22.12
CA SER A 174 -12.25 -14.45 22.57
C SER A 174 -11.47 -15.50 23.39
N ASN A 175 -11.36 -16.69 22.80
CA ASN A 175 -10.56 -17.82 23.28
C ASN A 175 -9.68 -18.32 22.13
N ASN A 176 -9.08 -19.50 22.29
CA ASN A 176 -8.26 -20.16 21.29
C ASN A 176 -8.85 -21.52 20.87
N LEU A 177 -10.18 -21.63 20.85
CA LEU A 177 -10.92 -22.86 20.51
C LEU A 177 -10.73 -23.24 19.04
N THR A 178 -10.63 -24.54 18.77
CA THR A 178 -10.36 -25.14 17.46
C THR A 178 -11.51 -26.03 17.00
N GLY A 179 -11.33 -26.71 15.86
CA GLY A 179 -12.30 -27.65 15.33
C GLY A 179 -13.51 -26.97 14.70
N ILE A 180 -14.55 -27.75 14.43
CA ILE A 180 -15.77 -27.27 13.77
C ILE A 180 -16.80 -26.78 14.80
N ILE A 181 -17.75 -25.96 14.35
CA ILE A 181 -18.99 -25.73 15.11
C ILE A 181 -19.80 -27.04 15.06
N PRO A 182 -20.09 -27.71 16.20
CA PRO A 182 -20.81 -28.96 16.19
C PRO A 182 -22.25 -28.79 15.66
N PRO A 183 -22.67 -29.56 14.64
CA PRO A 183 -24.05 -29.54 14.16
C PRO A 183 -25.10 -29.80 15.26
N ALA A 184 -24.72 -30.57 16.28
CA ALA A 184 -25.56 -30.90 17.42
C ALA A 184 -26.06 -29.67 18.21
N ILE A 185 -25.37 -28.51 18.13
CA ILE A 185 -25.85 -27.25 18.71
C ILE A 185 -27.25 -26.88 18.18
N GLY A 186 -27.56 -27.23 16.93
CA GLY A 186 -28.89 -27.03 16.33
C GLY A 186 -30.04 -27.75 17.05
N ASN A 187 -29.75 -28.70 17.94
CA ASN A 187 -30.78 -29.40 18.73
C ASN A 187 -31.16 -28.64 20.02
N ILE A 188 -30.43 -27.59 20.40
CA ILE A 188 -30.70 -26.80 21.62
C ILE A 188 -31.68 -25.66 21.30
N THR A 189 -32.94 -25.98 21.04
CA THR A 189 -33.97 -25.02 20.57
C THR A 189 -34.33 -23.91 21.56
N SER A 190 -33.83 -23.99 22.80
CA SER A 190 -33.93 -22.96 23.83
C SER A 190 -32.91 -21.81 23.66
N LEU A 191 -31.89 -22.00 22.81
CA LEU A 191 -30.85 -21.00 22.56
C LEU A 191 -31.43 -19.71 21.98
N LYS A 192 -31.00 -18.60 22.58
CA LYS A 192 -31.27 -17.22 22.17
C LYS A 192 -30.02 -16.51 21.68
N THR A 193 -28.86 -16.86 22.22
CA THR A 193 -27.59 -16.22 21.87
C THR A 193 -26.49 -17.26 21.70
N ILE A 194 -25.77 -17.17 20.59
CA ILE A 194 -24.52 -17.89 20.35
C ILE A 194 -23.45 -16.85 20.01
N ILE A 195 -22.41 -16.79 20.83
CA ILE A 195 -21.28 -15.88 20.62
C ILE A 195 -19.99 -16.69 20.66
N LEU A 196 -19.44 -16.96 19.47
CA LEU A 196 -18.22 -17.75 19.26
C LEU A 196 -17.09 -16.93 18.62
N GLN A 197 -17.26 -15.60 18.54
CA GLN A 197 -16.33 -14.72 17.84
C GLN A 197 -14.90 -14.80 18.36
N ARG A 198 -13.91 -14.47 17.52
CA ARG A 198 -12.48 -14.38 17.91
C ARG A 198 -11.98 -15.69 18.53
N ASN A 199 -12.05 -16.78 17.76
CA ASN A 199 -11.50 -18.09 18.07
C ASN A 199 -10.73 -18.62 16.83
N LYS A 200 -10.40 -19.91 16.79
CA LYS A 200 -9.78 -20.60 15.64
C LYS A 200 -10.70 -21.68 15.05
N LEU A 201 -12.02 -21.51 15.17
CA LEU A 201 -13.00 -22.47 14.64
C LEU A 201 -12.92 -22.52 13.12
N GLU A 202 -13.04 -23.70 12.54
CA GLU A 202 -12.92 -23.96 11.11
C GLU A 202 -14.10 -24.76 10.56
N GLY A 203 -14.04 -25.13 9.29
CA GLY A 203 -15.13 -25.84 8.60
C GLY A 203 -16.30 -24.95 8.23
N ALA A 204 -17.41 -25.58 7.82
CA ALA A 204 -18.61 -24.88 7.39
C ALA A 204 -19.51 -24.48 8.56
N ILE A 205 -20.32 -23.45 8.38
CA ILE A 205 -21.41 -23.14 9.32
C ILE A 205 -22.48 -24.25 9.19
N PRO A 206 -22.83 -24.98 10.26
CA PRO A 206 -23.79 -26.07 10.18
C PRO A 206 -25.20 -25.59 9.80
N VAL A 207 -25.84 -26.29 8.87
CA VAL A 207 -27.22 -26.00 8.45
C VAL A 207 -28.23 -26.21 9.58
N GLU A 208 -27.91 -27.09 10.53
CA GLU A 208 -28.71 -27.42 11.70
C GLU A 208 -28.95 -26.21 12.62
N LEU A 209 -28.08 -25.19 12.57
CA LEU A 209 -28.31 -23.94 13.30
C LEU A 209 -29.59 -23.21 12.84
N GLY A 210 -30.09 -23.50 11.62
CA GLY A 210 -31.39 -23.01 11.14
C GLY A 210 -32.60 -23.55 11.92
N ARG A 211 -32.44 -24.56 12.79
CA ARG A 211 -33.51 -25.08 13.66
C ARG A 211 -33.75 -24.23 14.91
N LEU A 212 -32.87 -23.28 15.20
CA LEU A 212 -32.86 -22.49 16.44
C LEU A 212 -33.88 -21.35 16.39
N SER A 213 -35.17 -21.68 16.45
CA SER A 213 -36.29 -20.73 16.29
C SER A 213 -36.39 -19.63 17.35
N ASN A 214 -35.65 -19.75 18.46
CA ASN A 214 -35.55 -18.73 19.50
C ASN A 214 -34.32 -17.81 19.39
N MET A 215 -33.49 -18.02 18.36
CA MET A 215 -32.25 -17.27 18.18
C MET A 215 -32.52 -15.78 17.97
N SER A 216 -31.78 -14.94 18.69
CA SER A 216 -31.77 -13.48 18.55
C SER A 216 -30.42 -12.97 18.09
N TYR A 217 -29.31 -13.58 18.53
CA TYR A 217 -27.96 -13.13 18.21
C TYR A 217 -27.06 -14.31 17.81
N LEU A 218 -26.58 -14.29 16.57
CA LEU A 218 -25.66 -15.29 16.03
C LEU A 218 -24.35 -14.61 15.61
N LEU A 219 -23.34 -14.71 16.49
CA LEU A 219 -22.09 -13.96 16.38
C LEU A 219 -20.90 -14.93 16.23
N LEU A 220 -20.41 -15.12 15.01
CA LEU A 220 -19.38 -16.12 14.66
C LEU A 220 -18.10 -15.52 14.00
N GLY A 221 -18.00 -14.20 13.92
CA GLY A 221 -16.88 -13.50 13.27
C GLY A 221 -15.49 -13.71 13.91
N GLY A 222 -14.41 -13.50 13.14
CA GLY A 222 -13.04 -13.65 13.60
C GLY A 222 -12.66 -15.10 13.85
N ASN A 223 -12.96 -15.98 12.90
CA ASN A 223 -12.66 -17.41 12.92
C ASN A 223 -12.08 -17.82 11.55
N ARG A 224 -11.97 -19.12 11.28
CA ARG A 224 -11.55 -19.72 10.02
C ARG A 224 -12.71 -20.46 9.35
N LEU A 225 -13.95 -19.99 9.55
CA LEU A 225 -15.13 -20.62 8.96
C LEU A 225 -15.10 -20.45 7.44
N SER A 226 -15.51 -21.48 6.70
CA SER A 226 -15.42 -21.55 5.25
C SER A 226 -16.71 -22.08 4.63
N GLY A 227 -16.77 -22.18 3.30
CA GLY A 227 -17.97 -22.63 2.60
C GLY A 227 -19.04 -21.54 2.52
N ARG A 228 -20.27 -21.94 2.15
CA ARG A 228 -21.40 -21.01 1.96
C ARG A 228 -22.09 -20.72 3.28
N ILE A 229 -22.69 -19.54 3.40
CA ILE A 229 -23.64 -19.24 4.49
C ILE A 229 -24.92 -20.04 4.21
N PRO A 230 -25.37 -20.94 5.11
CA PRO A 230 -26.60 -21.69 4.91
C PRO A 230 -27.81 -20.75 4.85
N GLU A 231 -28.60 -20.84 3.78
CA GLU A 231 -29.74 -19.94 3.54
C GLU A 231 -30.78 -19.99 4.66
N VAL A 232 -30.94 -21.17 5.28
CA VAL A 232 -31.85 -21.40 6.42
C VAL A 232 -31.58 -20.49 7.62
N LEU A 233 -30.36 -19.94 7.77
CA LEU A 233 -30.05 -19.01 8.85
C LEU A 233 -30.80 -17.69 8.70
N PHE A 234 -31.14 -17.33 7.47
CA PHE A 234 -31.92 -16.13 7.16
C PHE A 234 -33.42 -16.35 7.33
N ASN A 235 -33.87 -17.57 7.62
CA ASN A 235 -35.27 -17.87 7.94
C ASN A 235 -35.57 -17.81 9.45
N LEU A 236 -34.59 -17.45 10.27
CA LEU A 236 -34.75 -17.35 11.73
C LEU A 236 -35.58 -16.12 12.09
N SER A 237 -36.89 -16.28 12.25
CA SER A 237 -37.85 -15.17 12.39
C SER A 237 -37.61 -14.23 13.58
N LYS A 238 -36.89 -14.65 14.63
CA LYS A 238 -36.57 -13.83 15.82
C LYS A 238 -35.17 -13.22 15.79
N VAL A 239 -34.38 -13.49 14.75
CA VAL A 239 -32.99 -13.03 14.69
C VAL A 239 -32.94 -11.51 14.57
N GLN A 240 -32.12 -10.88 15.41
CA GLN A 240 -31.89 -9.44 15.44
C GLN A 240 -30.51 -9.11 14.90
N GLU A 241 -29.53 -9.98 15.11
CA GLU A 241 -28.16 -9.78 14.63
C GLU A 241 -27.54 -11.07 14.11
N ILE A 242 -26.98 -10.98 12.91
CA ILE A 242 -26.10 -11.99 12.30
C ILE A 242 -24.78 -11.30 12.01
N ALA A 243 -23.72 -11.73 12.71
CA ALA A 243 -22.38 -11.19 12.55
C ALA A 243 -21.36 -12.30 12.27
N LEU A 244 -20.91 -12.37 11.02
CA LEU A 244 -19.96 -13.35 10.51
C LEU A 244 -18.65 -12.73 9.97
N PRO A 245 -18.18 -11.54 10.40
CA PRO A 245 -17.07 -10.88 9.72
C PRO A 245 -15.73 -11.60 9.95
N TYR A 246 -14.72 -11.34 9.13
CA TYR A 246 -13.38 -11.93 9.29
C TYR A 246 -13.41 -13.46 9.34
N ASN A 247 -13.88 -14.07 8.25
CA ASN A 247 -13.89 -15.50 7.99
C ASN A 247 -13.51 -15.76 6.51
N MET A 248 -13.59 -17.01 6.06
CA MET A 248 -13.36 -17.45 4.68
C MET A 248 -14.67 -17.89 4.00
N LEU A 249 -15.80 -17.28 4.37
CA LEU A 249 -17.12 -17.62 3.81
C LEU A 249 -17.21 -17.15 2.36
N LYS A 250 -17.78 -17.97 1.49
CA LYS A 250 -17.84 -17.74 0.05
C LYS A 250 -19.23 -17.95 -0.53
N GLY A 251 -19.39 -17.59 -1.80
CA GLY A 251 -20.65 -17.75 -2.53
C GLY A 251 -21.57 -16.52 -2.41
N PRO A 252 -22.65 -16.49 -3.19
CA PRO A 252 -23.56 -15.37 -3.25
C PRO A 252 -24.50 -15.31 -2.04
N LEU A 253 -25.00 -14.11 -1.76
CA LEU A 253 -26.17 -13.94 -0.88
C LEU A 253 -27.45 -14.38 -1.62
N PRO A 254 -28.42 -15.01 -0.94
CA PRO A 254 -29.70 -15.37 -1.54
C PRO A 254 -30.43 -14.15 -2.10
N SER A 255 -30.99 -14.26 -3.31
CA SER A 255 -31.62 -13.12 -3.99
C SER A 255 -32.87 -12.61 -3.28
N ASP A 256 -33.56 -13.47 -2.53
CA ASP A 256 -34.77 -13.23 -1.75
C ASP A 256 -34.50 -13.07 -0.24
N LEU A 257 -33.22 -13.01 0.15
CA LEU A 257 -32.75 -12.85 1.54
C LEU A 257 -33.61 -11.92 2.38
N GLY A 258 -33.83 -10.67 1.94
CA GLY A 258 -34.50 -9.66 2.75
C GLY A 258 -35.99 -9.93 3.01
N ASN A 259 -36.60 -10.91 2.32
CA ASN A 259 -37.98 -11.32 2.56
C ASN A 259 -38.12 -12.20 3.82
N PHE A 260 -37.05 -12.86 4.26
CA PHE A 260 -37.08 -13.82 5.36
C PHE A 260 -36.54 -13.30 6.69
N ILE A 261 -35.96 -12.09 6.68
CA ILE A 261 -35.32 -11.45 7.84
C ILE A 261 -36.04 -10.15 8.29
N PRO A 262 -37.37 -10.14 8.49
CA PRO A 262 -38.10 -8.90 8.76
C PRO A 262 -37.69 -8.25 10.09
N ASN A 263 -37.15 -9.00 11.06
CA ASN A 263 -36.76 -8.50 12.38
C ASN A 263 -35.26 -8.20 12.52
N LEU A 264 -34.46 -8.48 11.49
CA LEU A 264 -33.01 -8.30 11.54
C LEU A 264 -32.67 -6.81 11.62
N GLN A 265 -31.88 -6.46 12.62
CA GLN A 265 -31.42 -5.10 12.89
C GLN A 265 -29.99 -4.89 12.40
N GLN A 266 -29.14 -5.92 12.47
CA GLN A 266 -27.74 -5.83 12.09
C GLN A 266 -27.33 -7.03 11.25
N LEU A 267 -26.79 -6.76 10.06
CA LEU A 267 -26.19 -7.75 9.18
C LEU A 267 -24.72 -7.37 8.93
N ILE A 268 -23.80 -8.13 9.52
CA ILE A 268 -22.36 -7.87 9.46
C ILE A 268 -21.67 -9.07 8.82
N LEU A 269 -21.34 -8.95 7.55
CA LEU A 269 -20.73 -10.02 6.74
C LEU A 269 -19.38 -9.61 6.14
N GLY A 270 -18.81 -8.49 6.58
CA GLY A 270 -17.59 -7.95 5.99
C GLY A 270 -16.34 -8.80 6.21
N ALA A 271 -15.29 -8.58 5.43
CA ALA A 271 -14.03 -9.34 5.49
C ALA A 271 -14.25 -10.85 5.32
N ASN A 272 -14.84 -11.22 4.19
CA ASN A 272 -15.07 -12.59 3.75
C ASN A 272 -14.70 -12.73 2.24
N LEU A 273 -15.05 -13.86 1.64
CA LEU A 273 -14.88 -14.15 0.21
C LEU A 273 -16.25 -14.22 -0.50
N LEU A 274 -17.23 -13.42 -0.05
CA LEU A 274 -18.57 -13.40 -0.63
C LEU A 274 -18.53 -12.80 -2.04
N GLU A 275 -19.38 -13.32 -2.91
CA GLU A 275 -19.38 -12.98 -4.34
C GLU A 275 -20.78 -12.65 -4.88
N GLY A 276 -20.85 -12.21 -6.14
CA GLY A 276 -22.11 -11.92 -6.83
C GLY A 276 -22.65 -10.53 -6.51
N HIS A 277 -23.97 -10.36 -6.59
CA HIS A 277 -24.63 -9.06 -6.41
C HIS A 277 -25.20 -8.90 -5.00
N ILE A 278 -25.29 -7.65 -4.54
CA ILE A 278 -26.07 -7.31 -3.35
C ILE A 278 -27.56 -7.51 -3.70
N PRO A 279 -28.31 -8.37 -2.99
CA PRO A 279 -29.71 -8.66 -3.33
C PRO A 279 -30.63 -7.45 -3.17
N ASP A 280 -31.45 -7.16 -4.19
CA ASP A 280 -32.48 -6.12 -4.13
C ASP A 280 -33.48 -6.35 -2.99
N SER A 281 -33.75 -7.61 -2.63
CA SER A 281 -34.67 -7.97 -1.55
C SER A 281 -34.24 -7.43 -0.19
N LEU A 282 -32.95 -7.09 0.03
CA LEU A 282 -32.47 -6.50 1.28
C LEU A 282 -33.23 -5.22 1.67
N GLY A 283 -33.77 -4.48 0.69
CA GLY A 283 -34.64 -3.33 0.94
C GLY A 283 -35.95 -3.67 1.69
N ASN A 284 -36.35 -4.95 1.75
CA ASN A 284 -37.53 -5.42 2.48
C ASN A 284 -37.25 -5.72 3.96
N ALA A 285 -35.99 -5.75 4.39
CA ALA A 285 -35.59 -5.96 5.78
C ALA A 285 -35.80 -4.69 6.63
N SER A 286 -37.07 -4.29 6.82
CA SER A 286 -37.47 -2.98 7.36
C SER A 286 -36.90 -2.58 8.73
N GLN A 287 -36.41 -3.54 9.52
CA GLN A 287 -35.82 -3.30 10.84
C GLN A 287 -34.31 -3.04 10.81
N LEU A 288 -33.68 -3.17 9.63
CA LEU A 288 -32.23 -3.07 9.47
C LEU A 288 -31.74 -1.66 9.80
N GLN A 289 -30.77 -1.61 10.72
CA GLN A 289 -30.10 -0.42 11.23
C GLN A 289 -28.63 -0.37 10.77
N LEU A 290 -27.98 -1.54 10.66
CA LEU A 290 -26.60 -1.65 10.22
C LEU A 290 -26.48 -2.72 9.15
N LEU A 291 -25.97 -2.31 7.99
CA LEU A 291 -25.56 -3.21 6.91
C LEU A 291 -24.07 -3.02 6.64
N HIS A 292 -23.28 -4.06 6.92
CA HIS A 292 -21.85 -4.08 6.67
C HIS A 292 -21.48 -5.27 5.79
N LEU A 293 -21.28 -5.01 4.51
CA LEU A 293 -20.86 -6.01 3.51
C LEU A 293 -19.43 -5.75 3.00
N GLY A 294 -18.77 -4.68 3.43
CA GLY A 294 -17.46 -4.31 2.91
C GLY A 294 -16.34 -5.32 3.16
N TYR A 295 -15.20 -5.16 2.47
CA TYR A 295 -14.09 -6.12 2.45
C TYR A 295 -14.50 -7.49 1.91
N ASN A 296 -15.26 -7.49 0.81
CA ASN A 296 -15.65 -8.68 0.06
C ASN A 296 -15.41 -8.40 -1.43
N LEU A 297 -14.21 -8.70 -1.90
CA LEU A 297 -13.78 -8.36 -3.27
C LEU A 297 -14.61 -9.06 -4.37
N GLY A 298 -15.34 -10.12 -4.04
CA GLY A 298 -16.21 -10.82 -4.98
C GLY A 298 -17.55 -10.12 -5.24
N PHE A 299 -17.97 -9.16 -4.40
CA PHE A 299 -19.21 -8.42 -4.65
C PHE A 299 -19.03 -7.52 -5.86
N THR A 300 -19.92 -7.66 -6.84
CA THR A 300 -19.89 -6.96 -8.12
C THR A 300 -21.25 -6.35 -8.45
N GLY A 301 -21.30 -5.53 -9.49
CA GLY A 301 -22.52 -4.92 -9.98
C GLY A 301 -22.91 -3.67 -9.17
N ARG A 302 -24.17 -3.26 -9.33
CA ARG A 302 -24.63 -1.97 -8.81
C ARG A 302 -25.16 -2.07 -7.39
N ILE A 303 -25.14 -0.96 -6.69
CA ILE A 303 -25.76 -0.84 -5.36
C ILE A 303 -27.29 -0.78 -5.56
N PRO A 304 -28.08 -1.66 -4.92
CA PRO A 304 -29.53 -1.68 -5.08
C PRO A 304 -30.22 -0.39 -4.60
N PRO A 305 -31.04 0.26 -5.45
CA PRO A 305 -31.86 1.40 -5.01
C PRO A 305 -32.89 1.03 -3.94
N SER A 306 -33.25 -0.25 -3.83
CA SER A 306 -34.15 -0.75 -2.79
C SER A 306 -33.62 -0.52 -1.37
N LEU A 307 -32.30 -0.35 -1.17
CA LEU A 307 -31.74 0.00 0.14
C LEU A 307 -32.30 1.32 0.69
N GLY A 308 -32.73 2.24 -0.18
CA GLY A 308 -33.43 3.48 0.21
C GLY A 308 -34.76 3.25 0.94
N LYS A 309 -35.34 2.04 0.90
CA LYS A 309 -36.55 1.68 1.66
C LYS A 309 -36.28 1.50 3.16
N LEU A 310 -35.01 1.35 3.56
CA LEU A 310 -34.61 1.04 4.94
C LEU A 310 -34.64 2.29 5.84
N GLN A 311 -35.83 2.66 6.30
CA GLN A 311 -36.06 3.86 7.12
C GLN A 311 -35.32 3.87 8.47
N LYS A 312 -34.93 2.69 8.97
CA LYS A 312 -34.17 2.53 10.22
C LYS A 312 -32.66 2.48 10.01
N LEU A 313 -32.17 2.48 8.77
CA LEU A 313 -30.76 2.34 8.45
C LEU A 313 -29.97 3.53 9.01
N GLU A 314 -29.01 3.22 9.86
CA GLU A 314 -28.08 4.17 10.47
C GLU A 314 -26.69 4.08 9.85
N LYS A 315 -26.25 2.89 9.45
CA LYS A 315 -24.91 2.67 8.89
C LYS A 315 -24.96 1.73 7.69
N LEU A 316 -24.40 2.21 6.59
CA LEU A 316 -24.17 1.44 5.37
C LEU A 316 -22.67 1.43 5.05
N ASN A 317 -22.04 0.27 5.17
CA ASN A 317 -20.64 0.06 4.79
C ASN A 317 -20.54 -1.00 3.70
N LEU A 318 -20.09 -0.57 2.52
CA LEU A 318 -19.86 -1.38 1.34
C LEU A 318 -18.41 -1.20 0.83
N ASP A 319 -17.46 -0.94 1.73
CA ASP A 319 -16.06 -0.67 1.38
C ASP A 319 -15.39 -1.87 0.68
N MET A 320 -14.28 -1.64 -0.03
CA MET A 320 -13.38 -2.68 -0.55
C MET A 320 -14.13 -3.84 -1.22
N SER A 321 -14.92 -3.48 -2.22
CA SER A 321 -15.73 -4.38 -3.05
C SER A 321 -15.61 -3.94 -4.52
N ASN A 322 -16.14 -4.70 -5.46
CA ASN A 322 -16.13 -4.35 -6.89
C ASN A 322 -17.47 -3.75 -7.34
N LEU A 323 -18.08 -2.90 -6.50
CA LEU A 323 -19.38 -2.29 -6.79
C LEU A 323 -19.23 -1.10 -7.75
N GLU A 324 -20.22 -0.92 -8.62
CA GLU A 324 -20.16 0.04 -9.72
C GLU A 324 -21.32 1.04 -9.67
N ALA A 325 -21.04 2.29 -10.03
CA ALA A 325 -22.03 3.29 -10.44
C ALA A 325 -21.41 4.11 -11.58
N LYS A 326 -21.87 3.90 -12.81
CA LYS A 326 -21.24 4.45 -14.03
C LYS A 326 -22.08 5.51 -14.73
N ASP A 327 -23.39 5.49 -14.54
CA ASP A 327 -24.36 6.38 -15.17
C ASP A 327 -25.45 6.78 -14.17
N SER A 328 -26.39 7.63 -14.59
CA SER A 328 -27.51 8.09 -13.74
C SER A 328 -28.32 6.93 -13.15
N TRP A 329 -28.40 5.80 -13.86
CA TRP A 329 -29.11 4.62 -13.39
C TRP A 329 -28.32 3.86 -12.32
N GLY A 330 -26.99 3.80 -12.44
CA GLY A 330 -26.09 3.29 -11.40
C GLY A 330 -26.08 4.15 -10.15
N TRP A 331 -26.35 5.45 -10.27
CA TRP A 331 -26.43 6.38 -9.14
C TRP A 331 -27.81 6.49 -8.49
N GLU A 332 -28.83 5.83 -9.04
CA GLU A 332 -30.22 5.87 -8.53
C GLU A 332 -30.30 5.52 -7.03
N PHE A 333 -29.43 4.64 -6.53
CA PHE A 333 -29.41 4.29 -5.11
C PHE A 333 -29.12 5.49 -4.20
N LEU A 334 -28.34 6.47 -4.66
CA LEU A 334 -28.03 7.66 -3.88
C LEU A 334 -29.26 8.53 -3.72
N ASP A 335 -30.07 8.65 -4.78
CA ASP A 335 -31.35 9.35 -4.75
C ASP A 335 -32.31 8.68 -3.76
N THR A 336 -32.41 7.35 -3.80
CA THR A 336 -33.32 6.64 -2.90
C THR A 336 -32.83 6.61 -1.45
N LEU A 337 -31.52 6.66 -1.20
CA LEU A 337 -30.95 6.76 0.16
C LEU A 337 -31.32 8.06 0.87
N SER A 338 -31.78 9.09 0.17
CA SER A 338 -32.37 10.29 0.81
C SER A 338 -33.57 9.95 1.70
N ASN A 339 -34.28 8.85 1.41
CA ASN A 339 -35.36 8.35 2.24
C ASN A 339 -34.87 7.75 3.56
N CYS A 340 -33.59 7.37 3.70
CA CYS A 340 -33.02 6.83 4.93
C CYS A 340 -32.71 7.95 5.93
N THR A 341 -33.75 8.53 6.53
CA THR A 341 -33.64 9.72 7.40
C THR A 341 -32.78 9.53 8.66
N ARG A 342 -32.48 8.29 9.06
CA ARG A 342 -31.61 7.96 10.20
C ARG A 342 -30.15 7.69 9.83
N LEU A 343 -29.79 7.76 8.54
CA LEU A 343 -28.46 7.41 8.06
C LEU A 343 -27.40 8.36 8.64
N LYS A 344 -26.43 7.79 9.35
CA LYS A 344 -25.31 8.51 9.98
C LYS A 344 -23.99 8.23 9.28
N MET A 345 -23.86 7.07 8.65
CA MET A 345 -22.63 6.66 7.97
C MET A 345 -22.94 6.02 6.62
N LEU A 346 -22.29 6.55 5.59
CA LEU A 346 -22.18 5.94 4.28
C LEU A 346 -20.70 5.80 3.91
N SER A 347 -20.27 4.56 3.69
CA SER A 347 -18.91 4.25 3.30
C SER A 347 -18.93 3.35 2.05
N LEU A 348 -18.33 3.86 0.97
CA LEU A 348 -18.15 3.21 -0.32
C LEU A 348 -16.68 3.24 -0.74
N HIS A 349 -15.77 3.25 0.24
CA HIS A 349 -14.33 3.33 0.00
C HIS A 349 -13.86 2.17 -0.87
N GLN A 350 -12.94 2.41 -1.81
CA GLN A 350 -12.33 1.35 -2.62
C GLN A 350 -13.38 0.49 -3.34
N ASN A 351 -14.08 1.12 -4.28
CA ASN A 351 -15.01 0.48 -5.21
C ASN A 351 -14.70 0.95 -6.64
N LEU A 352 -15.58 0.64 -7.59
CA LEU A 352 -15.46 1.00 -9.00
C LEU A 352 -16.46 2.11 -9.39
N LEU A 353 -16.77 3.02 -8.47
CA LEU A 353 -17.69 4.15 -8.73
C LEU A 353 -17.04 5.15 -9.68
N GLN A 354 -17.79 5.61 -10.69
CA GLN A 354 -17.29 6.40 -11.81
C GLN A 354 -18.15 7.64 -12.07
N GLY A 355 -17.60 8.57 -12.85
CA GLY A 355 -18.31 9.76 -13.31
C GLY A 355 -18.43 10.84 -12.25
N VAL A 356 -19.41 11.73 -12.42
CA VAL A 356 -19.63 12.89 -11.55
C VAL A 356 -20.52 12.51 -10.37
N LEU A 357 -20.15 12.96 -9.17
CA LEU A 357 -20.96 12.78 -7.97
C LEU A 357 -22.30 13.54 -8.11
N PRO A 358 -23.47 12.88 -8.01
CA PRO A 358 -24.76 13.53 -8.20
C PRO A 358 -25.09 14.56 -7.10
N ASN A 359 -25.87 15.59 -7.47
CA ASN A 359 -26.37 16.61 -6.53
C ASN A 359 -27.21 16.03 -5.38
N SER A 360 -27.80 14.85 -5.54
CA SER A 360 -28.58 14.17 -4.50
C SER A 360 -27.77 13.74 -3.29
N ILE A 361 -26.43 13.79 -3.35
CA ILE A 361 -25.58 13.63 -2.16
C ILE A 361 -25.98 14.60 -1.03
N GLY A 362 -26.41 15.81 -1.40
CA GLY A 362 -26.89 16.83 -0.46
C GLY A 362 -28.28 16.58 0.12
N ASN A 363 -28.99 15.57 -0.39
CA ASN A 363 -30.32 15.15 0.09
C ASN A 363 -30.23 13.96 1.05
N LEU A 364 -29.03 13.44 1.33
CA LEU A 364 -28.85 12.43 2.36
C LEU A 364 -29.27 12.97 3.74
N SER A 365 -29.44 12.06 4.70
CA SER A 365 -29.91 12.39 6.04
C SER A 365 -29.17 13.58 6.66
N SER A 366 -29.92 14.49 7.28
CA SER A 366 -29.37 15.58 8.09
C SER A 366 -28.62 15.11 9.34
N SER A 367 -28.72 13.81 9.68
CA SER A 367 -27.96 13.16 10.75
C SER A 367 -26.64 12.54 10.26
N MET A 368 -26.27 12.74 8.99
CA MET A 368 -25.02 12.24 8.43
C MET A 368 -23.81 12.75 9.23
N ASP A 369 -22.97 11.83 9.65
CA ASP A 369 -21.78 12.05 10.46
C ASP A 369 -20.50 11.69 9.67
N ASN A 370 -20.52 10.56 8.95
CA ASN A 370 -19.37 10.06 8.20
C ASN A 370 -19.76 9.75 6.75
N LEU A 371 -19.09 10.39 5.79
CA LEU A 371 -19.21 10.10 4.36
C LEU A 371 -17.83 9.79 3.80
N VAL A 372 -17.65 8.57 3.30
CA VAL A 372 -16.37 8.11 2.73
C VAL A 372 -16.62 7.55 1.33
N LEU A 373 -16.05 8.22 0.33
CA LEU A 373 -16.07 7.85 -1.08
C LEU A 373 -14.65 7.68 -1.65
N SER A 374 -13.66 7.61 -0.76
CA SER A 374 -12.24 7.57 -1.11
C SER A 374 -11.86 6.34 -1.95
N ASN A 375 -10.81 6.46 -2.76
CA ASN A 375 -10.29 5.38 -3.60
C ASN A 375 -11.34 4.85 -4.60
N ASN A 376 -11.85 5.72 -5.45
CA ASN A 376 -12.78 5.37 -6.53
C ASN A 376 -12.31 6.05 -7.83
N MET A 377 -13.12 5.99 -8.89
CA MET A 377 -12.88 6.66 -10.18
C MET A 377 -13.81 7.86 -10.37
N LEU A 378 -14.18 8.54 -9.27
CA LEU A 378 -15.05 9.71 -9.32
C LEU A 378 -14.30 10.90 -9.93
N SER A 379 -15.00 11.73 -10.69
CA SER A 379 -14.41 12.83 -11.46
C SER A 379 -15.30 14.06 -11.50
N GLY A 380 -14.77 15.16 -12.04
CA GLY A 380 -15.50 16.41 -12.16
C GLY A 380 -15.63 17.16 -10.84
N LEU A 381 -16.56 18.11 -10.78
CA LEU A 381 -16.76 18.95 -9.61
C LEU A 381 -17.50 18.18 -8.50
N VAL A 382 -17.08 18.40 -7.25
CA VAL A 382 -17.90 18.03 -6.10
C VAL A 382 -19.12 18.96 -6.06
N PRO A 383 -20.35 18.45 -6.08
CA PRO A 383 -21.56 19.28 -6.10
C PRO A 383 -21.68 20.09 -4.82
N SER A 384 -22.02 21.39 -4.95
CA SER A 384 -22.12 22.30 -3.79
C SER A 384 -23.19 21.86 -2.77
N SER A 385 -24.17 21.07 -3.20
CA SER A 385 -25.20 20.48 -2.34
C SER A 385 -24.62 19.58 -1.25
N ILE A 386 -23.41 19.03 -1.40
CA ILE A 386 -22.74 18.30 -0.31
C ILE A 386 -22.61 19.15 0.96
N GLY A 387 -22.53 20.48 0.80
CA GLY A 387 -22.51 21.45 1.89
C GLY A 387 -23.77 21.45 2.77
N ASN A 388 -24.87 20.82 2.34
CA ASN A 388 -26.10 20.66 3.14
C ASN A 388 -25.92 19.68 4.32
N LEU A 389 -24.86 18.86 4.30
CA LEU A 389 -24.56 17.87 5.34
C LEU A 389 -23.86 18.51 6.55
N HIS A 390 -24.52 19.48 7.20
CA HIS A 390 -23.92 20.34 8.23
C HIS A 390 -23.42 19.63 9.50
N ARG A 391 -23.86 18.40 9.75
CA ARG A 391 -23.46 17.60 10.92
C ARG A 391 -22.28 16.67 10.65
N ILE A 392 -21.77 16.64 9.41
CA ILE A 392 -20.66 15.78 9.04
C ILE A 392 -19.42 16.10 9.89
N THR A 393 -18.79 15.06 10.42
CA THR A 393 -17.54 15.16 11.16
C THR A 393 -16.39 14.55 10.39
N LYS A 394 -16.63 13.58 9.50
CA LYS A 394 -15.60 13.00 8.62
C LYS A 394 -16.05 12.97 7.17
N LEU A 395 -15.24 13.58 6.31
CA LEU A 395 -15.43 13.56 4.86
C LEU A 395 -14.15 13.03 4.19
N GLY A 396 -14.27 11.88 3.52
CA GLY A 396 -13.21 11.28 2.72
C GLY A 396 -13.59 11.24 1.25
N LEU A 397 -12.84 11.96 0.42
CA LEU A 397 -12.95 11.99 -1.05
C LEU A 397 -11.57 11.73 -1.72
N ASP A 398 -10.56 11.37 -0.94
CA ASP A 398 -9.19 11.12 -1.38
C ASP A 398 -9.08 9.99 -2.41
N PHE A 399 -8.00 9.97 -3.19
CA PHE A 399 -7.74 8.98 -4.26
C PHE A 399 -8.91 8.88 -5.25
N ASN A 400 -9.25 10.01 -5.85
CA ASN A 400 -10.23 10.11 -6.93
C ASN A 400 -9.66 11.06 -8.01
N SER A 401 -10.47 11.47 -8.98
CA SER A 401 -10.14 12.45 -10.02
C SER A 401 -11.02 13.70 -9.93
N PHE A 402 -11.43 14.10 -8.71
CA PHE A 402 -12.22 15.32 -8.51
C PHE A 402 -11.44 16.57 -8.91
N THR A 403 -12.14 17.57 -9.45
CA THR A 403 -11.58 18.82 -9.94
C THR A 403 -12.27 20.05 -9.33
N GLY A 404 -11.70 21.23 -9.59
CA GLY A 404 -12.30 22.51 -9.23
C GLY A 404 -12.03 22.94 -7.78
N PRO A 405 -12.57 24.11 -7.37
CA PRO A 405 -12.36 24.65 -6.04
C PRO A 405 -13.31 24.05 -5.00
N ILE A 406 -12.93 24.18 -3.72
CA ILE A 406 -13.70 23.65 -2.57
C ILE A 406 -14.48 24.72 -1.79
N ASP A 407 -14.32 26.00 -2.14
CA ASP A 407 -14.93 27.15 -1.47
C ASP A 407 -16.47 27.15 -1.51
N GLY A 408 -17.06 26.58 -2.56
CA GLY A 408 -18.51 26.51 -2.75
C GLY A 408 -19.28 25.63 -1.76
N TRP A 409 -18.61 24.79 -0.96
CA TRP A 409 -19.28 23.86 -0.05
C TRP A 409 -18.56 23.64 1.28
N ILE A 410 -17.23 23.79 1.35
CA ILE A 410 -16.50 23.44 2.58
C ILE A 410 -16.87 24.35 3.75
N GLY A 411 -17.19 25.62 3.48
CA GLY A 411 -17.46 26.62 4.51
C GLY A 411 -18.70 26.35 5.37
N SER A 412 -19.65 25.54 4.88
CA SER A 412 -20.88 25.19 5.63
C SER A 412 -20.70 24.00 6.59
N MET A 413 -19.59 23.27 6.48
CA MET A 413 -19.32 22.03 7.24
C MET A 413 -18.60 22.29 8.56
N VAL A 414 -19.17 23.16 9.41
CA VAL A 414 -18.51 23.69 10.63
C VAL A 414 -18.19 22.64 11.71
N ASN A 415 -18.76 21.43 11.62
CA ASN A 415 -18.53 20.34 12.58
C ASN A 415 -17.42 19.36 12.15
N LEU A 416 -16.78 19.58 11.00
CA LEU A 416 -15.71 18.72 10.49
C LEU A 416 -14.59 18.55 11.53
N GLN A 417 -14.22 17.29 11.71
CA GLN A 417 -13.10 16.81 12.51
C GLN A 417 -11.99 16.24 11.64
N ALA A 418 -12.33 15.62 10.51
CA ALA A 418 -11.36 15.12 9.55
C ALA A 418 -11.83 15.38 8.12
N LEU A 419 -10.96 16.01 7.33
CA LEU A 419 -11.16 16.24 5.91
C LEU A 419 -10.01 15.61 5.13
N SER A 420 -10.33 14.65 4.27
CA SER A 420 -9.37 13.93 3.45
C SER A 420 -9.71 14.11 1.97
N LEU A 421 -8.89 14.88 1.26
CA LEU A 421 -9.02 15.20 -0.16
C LEU A 421 -7.76 14.83 -0.96
N ASP A 422 -6.84 14.07 -0.36
CA ASP A 422 -5.55 13.74 -0.94
C ASP A 422 -5.66 13.09 -2.32
N SER A 423 -4.63 13.26 -3.15
CA SER A 423 -4.53 12.57 -4.45
C SER A 423 -5.78 12.75 -5.31
N ASN A 424 -6.05 14.02 -5.62
CA ASN A 424 -7.11 14.46 -6.52
C ASN A 424 -6.56 15.56 -7.43
N ASN A 425 -7.44 16.23 -8.16
CA ASN A 425 -7.10 17.33 -9.05
C ASN A 425 -7.83 18.63 -8.64
N PHE A 426 -8.04 18.84 -7.33
CA PHE A 426 -8.65 20.05 -6.79
C PHE A 426 -7.77 21.27 -7.08
N THR A 427 -8.40 22.38 -7.46
CA THR A 427 -7.74 23.64 -7.85
C THR A 427 -8.18 24.78 -6.94
N GLY A 428 -7.69 26.00 -7.18
CA GLY A 428 -8.08 27.18 -6.43
C GLY A 428 -7.29 27.34 -5.12
N ASN A 429 -7.73 28.30 -4.30
CA ASN A 429 -7.10 28.59 -3.02
C ASN A 429 -7.71 27.72 -1.92
N ILE A 430 -6.91 27.38 -0.91
CA ILE A 430 -7.43 26.81 0.35
C ILE A 430 -8.33 27.87 1.02
N PRO A 431 -9.64 27.62 1.23
CA PRO A 431 -10.54 28.66 1.76
C PRO A 431 -10.26 29.00 3.22
N ALA A 432 -10.28 30.29 3.54
CA ALA A 432 -10.08 30.77 4.91
C ALA A 432 -11.17 30.29 5.89
N SER A 433 -12.35 29.91 5.38
CA SER A 433 -13.47 29.36 6.15
C SER A 433 -13.15 28.05 6.86
N ILE A 434 -12.16 27.27 6.40
CA ILE A 434 -11.67 26.08 7.09
C ILE A 434 -11.21 26.44 8.52
N GLY A 435 -10.63 27.62 8.72
CA GLY A 435 -10.23 28.12 10.04
C GLY A 435 -11.38 28.33 11.04
N ASN A 436 -12.65 28.25 10.61
CA ASN A 436 -13.81 28.32 11.51
C ASN A 436 -14.19 26.93 12.09
N MET A 437 -13.60 25.84 11.61
CA MET A 437 -13.91 24.46 12.03
C MET A 437 -13.17 24.10 13.32
N SER A 438 -13.61 24.65 14.46
CA SER A 438 -12.93 24.49 15.76
C SER A 438 -12.67 23.05 16.22
N LYS A 439 -13.39 22.06 15.67
CA LYS A 439 -13.25 20.63 15.98
C LYS A 439 -12.28 19.89 15.05
N MET A 440 -11.68 20.59 14.07
CA MET A 440 -10.78 19.98 13.09
C MET A 440 -9.56 19.37 13.77
N SER A 441 -9.36 18.08 13.53
CA SER A 441 -8.24 17.27 14.03
C SER A 441 -7.29 16.80 12.93
N GLY A 442 -7.77 16.61 11.70
CA GLY A 442 -6.97 16.19 10.55
C GLY A 442 -7.38 16.89 9.27
N LEU A 443 -6.43 17.57 8.63
CA LEU A 443 -6.61 18.23 7.34
C LEU A 443 -5.59 17.67 6.35
N PHE A 444 -6.07 16.89 5.37
CA PHE A 444 -5.24 16.23 4.37
C PHE A 444 -5.66 16.66 2.96
N LEU A 445 -4.81 17.48 2.34
CA LEU A 445 -5.02 18.10 1.03
C LEU A 445 -3.87 17.80 0.06
N SER A 446 -3.08 16.77 0.37
CA SER A 446 -1.84 16.48 -0.34
C SER A 446 -2.09 16.04 -1.79
N ASN A 447 -1.10 16.17 -2.66
CA ASN A 447 -1.14 15.71 -4.04
C ASN A 447 -2.37 16.22 -4.79
N ASN A 448 -2.48 17.55 -4.89
CA ASN A 448 -3.55 18.28 -5.56
C ASN A 448 -2.96 19.47 -6.35
N GLN A 449 -3.82 20.34 -6.89
CA GLN A 449 -3.41 21.55 -7.61
C GLN A 449 -3.79 22.83 -6.84
N PHE A 450 -3.89 22.77 -5.50
CA PHE A 450 -4.17 23.97 -4.70
C PHE A 450 -3.05 25.00 -4.87
N HIS A 451 -3.42 26.25 -5.07
CA HIS A 451 -2.49 27.35 -5.27
C HIS A 451 -2.78 28.52 -4.33
N GLY A 452 -2.01 29.60 -4.45
CA GLY A 452 -2.17 30.78 -3.59
C GLY A 452 -1.54 30.56 -2.21
N LEU A 453 -1.99 31.33 -1.22
CA LEU A 453 -1.38 31.37 0.11
C LEU A 453 -1.99 30.33 1.04
N ILE A 454 -1.18 29.80 1.97
CA ILE A 454 -1.71 29.09 3.14
C ILE A 454 -2.49 30.10 4.00
N PRO A 455 -3.78 29.86 4.31
CA PRO A 455 -4.57 30.81 5.10
C PRO A 455 -4.07 30.89 6.55
N SER A 456 -3.82 32.10 7.06
CA SER A 456 -3.47 32.32 8.47
C SER A 456 -4.59 31.91 9.43
N SER A 457 -5.84 31.83 8.95
CA SER A 457 -6.98 31.35 9.72
C SER A 457 -6.85 29.89 10.17
N LEU A 458 -6.00 29.08 9.54
CA LEU A 458 -5.68 27.72 10.02
C LEU A 458 -5.06 27.74 11.42
N GLY A 459 -4.41 28.84 11.82
CA GLY A 459 -3.93 29.03 13.20
C GLY A 459 -5.03 29.05 14.27
N LYS A 460 -6.32 29.12 13.89
CA LYS A 460 -7.46 29.04 14.83
C LYS A 460 -7.84 27.59 15.19
N LEU A 461 -7.30 26.60 14.49
CA LEU A 461 -7.68 25.18 14.65
C LEU A 461 -6.97 24.54 15.86
N GLN A 462 -7.39 24.89 17.07
CA GLN A 462 -6.73 24.48 18.31
C GLN A 462 -6.84 22.97 18.66
N GLN A 463 -7.50 22.17 17.83
CA GLN A 463 -7.57 20.70 17.96
C GLN A 463 -6.82 19.97 16.85
N LEU A 464 -6.16 20.71 15.94
CA LEU A 464 -5.50 20.14 14.77
C LEU A 464 -4.29 19.30 15.20
N LEU A 465 -4.31 18.02 14.87
CA LEU A 465 -3.24 17.06 15.13
C LEU A 465 -2.39 16.83 13.88
N LYS A 466 -3.03 16.79 12.70
CA LYS A 466 -2.38 16.47 11.43
C LYS A 466 -2.71 17.51 10.38
N LEU A 467 -1.68 18.10 9.78
CA LEU A 467 -1.77 19.02 8.67
C LEU A 467 -0.89 18.51 7.53
N ASP A 468 -1.49 18.12 6.41
CA ASP A 468 -0.78 17.71 5.22
C ASP A 468 -1.24 18.50 3.99
N LEU A 469 -0.35 19.35 3.49
CA LEU A 469 -0.53 20.18 2.29
C LEU A 469 0.52 19.83 1.22
N THR A 470 1.17 18.69 1.34
CA THR A 470 2.32 18.26 0.52
C THR A 470 1.93 18.10 -0.96
N TYR A 471 2.84 18.31 -1.91
CA TYR A 471 2.59 18.17 -3.36
C TYR A 471 1.40 19.03 -3.84
N ASN A 472 1.55 20.35 -3.75
CA ASN A 472 0.60 21.33 -4.26
C ASN A 472 1.36 22.50 -4.93
N ASN A 473 0.61 23.51 -5.37
CA ASN A 473 1.15 24.72 -6.00
C ASN A 473 1.10 25.93 -5.03
N LEU A 474 1.18 25.70 -3.72
CA LEU A 474 1.08 26.76 -2.71
C LEU A 474 2.30 27.67 -2.76
N GLN A 475 2.08 28.96 -2.53
CA GLN A 475 3.09 30.00 -2.64
C GLN A 475 3.05 30.95 -1.43
N GLY A 476 4.05 31.84 -1.38
CA GLY A 476 4.18 32.81 -0.29
C GLY A 476 4.78 32.20 0.98
N ASN A 477 4.63 32.91 2.09
CA ASN A 477 5.28 32.53 3.35
C ASN A 477 4.40 31.56 4.15
N ILE A 478 5.04 30.70 4.95
CA ILE A 478 4.35 29.92 5.98
C ILE A 478 3.79 30.89 7.03
N PRO A 479 2.46 30.96 7.25
CA PRO A 479 1.89 31.88 8.23
C PRO A 479 2.32 31.48 9.65
N LYS A 480 2.86 32.43 10.41
CA LYS A 480 3.30 32.21 11.79
C LYS A 480 2.18 31.70 12.68
N GLU A 481 0.93 32.06 12.39
CA GLU A 481 -0.27 31.65 13.12
C GLU A 481 -0.45 30.12 13.10
N VAL A 482 -0.09 29.44 12.01
CA VAL A 482 -0.19 27.97 11.91
C VAL A 482 0.71 27.29 12.94
N PHE A 483 1.93 27.80 13.13
CA PHE A 483 2.88 27.25 14.11
C PHE A 483 2.62 27.70 15.55
N THR A 484 1.50 28.39 15.81
CA THR A 484 1.02 28.63 17.18
C THR A 484 0.10 27.53 17.71
N VAL A 485 -0.34 26.60 16.85
CA VAL A 485 -1.26 25.50 17.19
C VAL A 485 -0.48 24.36 17.86
N SER A 486 -0.41 24.39 19.19
CA SER A 486 0.43 23.47 19.97
C SER A 486 0.05 21.99 19.90
N THR A 487 -1.12 21.66 19.37
CA THR A 487 -1.62 20.29 19.23
C THR A 487 -1.09 19.56 18.00
N ILE A 488 -0.43 20.25 17.06
CA ILE A 488 0.06 19.62 15.83
C ILE A 488 1.14 18.59 16.18
N VAL A 489 0.89 17.35 15.73
CA VAL A 489 1.80 16.21 15.83
C VAL A 489 2.52 15.98 14.50
N GLN A 490 1.82 16.15 13.36
CA GLN A 490 2.38 15.94 12.03
C GLN A 490 2.12 17.15 11.13
N CYS A 491 3.17 17.69 10.53
CA CYS A 491 3.08 18.81 9.60
C CYS A 491 3.88 18.51 8.32
N GLY A 492 3.17 18.33 7.20
CA GLY A 492 3.73 18.15 5.86
C GLY A 492 3.37 19.33 4.97
N LEU A 493 4.38 20.03 4.46
CA LEU A 493 4.27 21.19 3.56
C LEU A 493 5.22 21.06 2.35
N SER A 494 5.78 19.88 2.11
CA SER A 494 6.81 19.68 1.10
C SER A 494 6.27 19.75 -0.33
N HIS A 495 7.17 19.88 -1.31
CA HIS A 495 6.81 19.94 -2.74
C HIS A 495 5.77 21.01 -3.05
N ASN A 496 6.10 22.25 -2.71
CA ASN A 496 5.30 23.45 -2.99
C ASN A 496 6.24 24.57 -3.50
N SER A 497 5.72 25.79 -3.63
CA SER A 497 6.50 27.01 -3.90
C SER A 497 6.56 27.96 -2.70
N LEU A 498 6.57 27.41 -1.48
CA LEU A 498 6.65 28.19 -0.24
C LEU A 498 8.01 28.87 -0.11
N GLN A 499 8.02 30.09 0.42
CA GLN A 499 9.21 30.93 0.51
C GLN A 499 9.30 31.65 1.86
N GLY A 500 10.36 32.46 2.03
CA GLY A 500 10.58 33.22 3.25
C GLY A 500 11.17 32.39 4.38
N LEU A 501 11.10 32.91 5.60
CA LEU A 501 11.73 32.33 6.78
C LEU A 501 10.82 31.27 7.44
N ILE A 502 11.43 30.26 8.06
CA ILE A 502 10.73 29.32 8.93
C ILE A 502 10.27 30.08 10.21
N PRO A 503 8.96 30.13 10.53
CA PRO A 503 8.48 30.75 11.77
C PRO A 503 8.95 30.00 13.02
N SER A 504 8.92 30.65 14.19
CA SER A 504 9.28 29.99 15.44
C SER A 504 8.34 28.82 15.76
N LEU A 505 8.91 27.66 16.09
CA LEU A 505 8.17 26.43 16.41
C LEU A 505 8.07 26.15 17.92
N SER A 506 8.46 27.11 18.78
CA SER A 506 8.60 26.91 20.23
C SER A 506 7.36 26.37 20.97
N ARG A 507 6.17 26.51 20.38
CA ARG A 507 4.91 26.01 20.97
C ARG A 507 4.52 24.60 20.54
N LEU A 508 5.16 24.02 19.52
CA LEU A 508 4.79 22.74 18.92
C LEU A 508 5.42 21.55 19.68
N GLN A 509 5.13 21.45 20.97
CA GLN A 509 5.77 20.47 21.87
C GLN A 509 5.39 19.01 21.56
N GLN A 510 4.30 18.79 20.83
CA GLN A 510 3.82 17.45 20.42
C GLN A 510 4.28 17.04 19.01
N LEU A 511 4.99 17.92 18.30
CA LEU A 511 5.39 17.70 16.91
C LEU A 511 6.37 16.52 16.83
N SER A 512 6.00 15.48 16.10
CA SER A 512 6.84 14.32 15.83
C SER A 512 7.34 14.23 14.39
N TYR A 513 6.61 14.80 13.44
CA TYR A 513 6.95 14.81 12.02
C TYR A 513 6.86 16.21 11.44
N LEU A 514 7.96 16.68 10.83
CA LEU A 514 8.03 17.94 10.10
C LEU A 514 8.69 17.74 8.74
N ASP A 515 7.95 18.03 7.67
CA ASP A 515 8.49 18.03 6.31
C ASP A 515 8.21 19.36 5.60
N LEU A 516 9.28 20.09 5.31
CA LEU A 516 9.30 21.36 4.59
C LEU A 516 10.11 21.27 3.28
N SER A 517 10.50 20.06 2.88
CA SER A 517 11.41 19.84 1.76
C SER A 517 10.87 20.29 0.40
N SER A 518 11.74 20.47 -0.58
CA SER A 518 11.36 20.79 -1.96
C SER A 518 10.50 22.06 -2.06
N ASN A 519 11.01 23.16 -1.50
CA ASN A 519 10.38 24.48 -1.50
C ASN A 519 11.43 25.57 -1.83
N LYS A 520 11.07 26.84 -1.64
CA LYS A 520 11.95 28.02 -1.82
C LYS A 520 12.22 28.73 -0.50
N ILE A 521 12.25 28.00 0.62
CA ILE A 521 12.42 28.55 1.97
C ILE A 521 13.86 29.06 2.12
N THR A 522 14.02 30.24 2.72
CA THR A 522 15.30 30.94 2.90
C THR A 522 15.59 31.19 4.38
N GLY A 523 16.80 31.70 4.67
CA GLY A 523 17.21 32.05 6.03
C GLY A 523 17.73 30.86 6.83
N GLU A 524 17.82 31.01 8.15
CA GLU A 524 18.39 30.00 9.05
C GLU A 524 17.33 29.08 9.65
N ILE A 525 17.74 27.89 10.09
CA ILE A 525 16.88 27.04 10.93
C ILE A 525 16.72 27.71 12.32
N PRO A 526 15.48 28.00 12.77
CA PRO A 526 15.27 28.62 14.08
C PRO A 526 15.81 27.73 15.21
N PRO A 527 16.66 28.25 16.12
CA PRO A 527 17.16 27.47 17.25
C PRO A 527 16.04 26.91 18.15
N THR A 528 14.86 27.55 18.13
CA THR A 528 13.65 27.11 18.85
C THR A 528 13.12 25.76 18.39
N LEU A 529 13.49 25.26 17.22
CA LEU A 529 13.16 23.90 16.75
C LEU A 529 13.66 22.82 17.72
N GLY A 530 14.81 23.06 18.37
CA GLY A 530 15.38 22.17 19.39
C GLY A 530 14.56 22.05 20.68
N SER A 531 13.44 22.79 20.81
CA SER A 531 12.51 22.65 21.93
C SER A 531 11.41 21.61 21.68
N CYS A 532 11.23 21.12 20.45
CA CYS A 532 10.19 20.14 20.09
C CYS A 532 10.64 18.71 20.38
N GLN A 533 10.70 18.31 21.65
CA GLN A 533 11.33 17.07 22.10
C GLN A 533 10.71 15.77 21.56
N GLN A 534 9.52 15.82 20.98
CA GLN A 534 8.83 14.68 20.37
C GLN A 534 9.22 14.44 18.90
N LEU A 535 10.06 15.30 18.29
CA LEU A 535 10.46 15.17 16.90
C LEU A 535 11.23 13.86 16.65
N GLU A 536 10.67 13.04 15.76
CA GLU A 536 11.27 11.81 15.25
C GLU A 536 11.82 12.00 13.83
N THR A 537 11.17 12.84 13.02
CA THR A 537 11.52 13.05 11.62
C THR A 537 11.51 14.53 11.27
N ILE A 538 12.63 15.00 10.70
CA ILE A 538 12.77 16.35 10.14
C ILE A 538 13.30 16.21 8.71
N ASN A 539 12.51 16.70 7.75
CA ASN A 539 12.95 16.83 6.36
C ASN A 539 12.84 18.30 5.91
N MET A 540 13.97 18.90 5.57
CA MET A 540 14.06 20.27 5.04
C MET A 540 14.96 20.33 3.80
N GLY A 541 15.22 19.17 3.18
CA GLY A 541 16.08 19.10 2.01
C GLY A 541 15.52 19.87 0.81
N GLN A 542 16.37 20.22 -0.16
CA GLN A 542 15.99 20.93 -1.39
C GLN A 542 15.27 22.26 -1.10
N ASN A 543 15.98 23.16 -0.42
CA ASN A 543 15.54 24.53 -0.13
C ASN A 543 16.72 25.52 -0.33
N PHE A 544 16.54 26.78 0.08
CA PHE A 544 17.59 27.80 0.10
C PHE A 544 17.97 28.19 1.54
N LEU A 545 17.88 27.25 2.48
CA LEU A 545 18.26 27.49 3.87
C LEU A 545 19.77 27.74 3.97
N SER A 546 20.17 28.60 4.88
CA SER A 546 21.54 29.11 5.01
C SER A 546 21.96 29.25 6.48
N GLY A 547 23.19 29.70 6.71
CA GLY A 547 23.77 29.81 8.06
C GLY A 547 24.27 28.47 8.57
N SER A 548 24.56 28.40 9.88
CA SER A 548 25.04 27.19 10.53
C SER A 548 23.91 26.27 10.98
N ILE A 549 24.13 24.96 10.95
CA ILE A 549 23.22 23.99 11.57
C ILE A 549 23.16 24.25 13.10
N PRO A 550 21.99 24.52 13.70
CA PRO A 550 21.91 24.88 15.12
C PRO A 550 22.33 23.73 16.07
N MET A 551 23.14 24.06 17.07
CA MET A 551 23.53 23.12 18.14
C MET A 551 22.32 22.57 18.92
N SER A 552 21.21 23.32 18.98
CA SER A 552 19.99 22.92 19.68
C SER A 552 19.29 21.71 19.07
N LEU A 553 19.59 21.32 17.82
CA LEU A 553 19.08 20.08 17.23
C LEU A 553 19.56 18.84 17.99
N GLY A 554 20.70 18.92 18.69
CA GLY A 554 21.16 17.83 19.56
C GLY A 554 20.30 17.61 20.82
N ASN A 555 19.31 18.45 21.10
CA ASN A 555 18.35 18.25 22.19
C ASN A 555 17.18 17.33 21.81
N LEU A 556 17.03 16.97 20.53
CA LEU A 556 15.90 16.18 20.02
C LEU A 556 16.14 14.69 20.24
N SER A 557 16.02 14.24 21.48
CA SER A 557 16.44 12.89 21.89
C SER A 557 15.75 11.74 21.16
N LEU A 558 14.55 11.94 20.60
CA LEU A 558 13.78 10.95 19.85
C LEU A 558 14.03 10.98 18.33
N LEU A 559 14.88 11.89 17.85
CA LEU A 559 15.11 12.09 16.41
C LEU A 559 15.72 10.84 15.77
N THR A 560 15.05 10.33 14.74
CA THR A 560 15.43 9.13 13.97
C THR A 560 15.93 9.47 12.58
N MET A 561 15.36 10.50 11.95
CA MET A 561 15.71 10.97 10.60
C MET A 561 15.86 12.49 10.57
N LEU A 562 16.99 12.95 10.04
CA LEU A 562 17.28 14.35 9.76
C LEU A 562 17.80 14.49 8.34
N ASN A 563 17.03 15.16 7.48
CA ASN A 563 17.43 15.50 6.12
C ASN A 563 17.50 17.02 5.94
N LEU A 564 18.70 17.53 5.67
CA LEU A 564 19.01 18.92 5.36
C LEU A 564 19.74 19.07 4.01
N SER A 565 19.69 18.05 3.14
CA SER A 565 20.47 18.04 1.90
C SER A 565 20.01 19.10 0.89
N HIS A 566 20.87 19.43 -0.08
CA HIS A 566 20.57 20.43 -1.12
C HIS A 566 20.08 21.77 -0.54
N ASN A 567 20.92 22.38 0.28
CA ASN A 567 20.71 23.70 0.88
C ASN A 567 22.00 24.53 0.79
N ASN A 568 22.04 25.69 1.43
CA ASN A 568 23.17 26.61 1.47
C ASN A 568 23.78 26.70 2.89
N PHE A 569 23.75 25.61 3.66
CA PHE A 569 24.30 25.58 5.02
C PHE A 569 25.83 25.69 5.01
N THR A 570 26.36 26.48 5.94
CA THR A 570 27.80 26.74 6.11
C THR A 570 28.28 26.38 7.52
N GLY A 571 29.59 26.42 7.74
CA GLY A 571 30.20 26.10 9.04
C GLY A 571 30.31 24.60 9.31
N SER A 572 30.64 24.26 10.56
CA SER A 572 30.92 22.86 10.96
C SER A 572 29.67 22.07 11.33
N ILE A 573 29.73 20.76 11.12
CA ILE A 573 28.72 19.81 11.61
C ILE A 573 28.69 19.84 13.15
N PRO A 574 27.54 20.16 13.78
CA PRO A 574 27.41 20.18 15.24
C PRO A 574 27.73 18.83 15.89
N ILE A 575 28.71 18.80 16.80
CA ILE A 575 29.02 17.60 17.58
C ILE A 575 27.85 17.16 18.46
N ALA A 576 26.88 18.03 18.74
CA ALA A 576 25.69 17.67 19.49
C ALA A 576 24.83 16.60 18.77
N LEU A 577 24.89 16.51 17.43
CA LEU A 577 24.18 15.47 16.67
C LEU A 577 24.72 14.06 16.95
N SER A 578 25.99 13.91 17.35
CA SER A 578 26.56 12.61 17.71
C SER A 578 25.97 12.03 19.01
N LYS A 579 25.27 12.86 19.81
CA LYS A 579 24.65 12.44 21.08
C LYS A 579 23.25 11.85 20.90
N LEU A 580 22.66 11.96 19.70
CA LEU A 580 21.32 11.47 19.41
C LEU A 580 21.34 9.94 19.24
N GLN A 581 20.76 9.22 20.19
CA GLN A 581 20.88 7.76 20.27
C GLN A 581 20.03 7.02 19.22
N PHE A 582 18.90 7.60 18.81
CA PHE A 582 17.98 6.99 17.85
C PHE A 582 18.18 7.46 16.41
N LEU A 583 19.12 8.39 16.16
CA LEU A 583 19.36 8.94 14.83
C LEU A 583 19.99 7.86 13.93
N THR A 584 19.26 7.45 12.91
CA THR A 584 19.65 6.36 11.99
C THR A 584 19.75 6.80 10.53
N GLN A 585 19.22 7.99 10.20
CA GLN A 585 19.31 8.58 8.88
C GLN A 585 19.68 10.06 9.02
N LEU A 586 20.86 10.44 8.53
CA LEU A 586 21.33 11.82 8.52
C LEU A 586 21.83 12.20 7.13
N ASP A 587 21.08 13.05 6.43
CA ASP A 587 21.47 13.53 5.11
C ASP A 587 21.81 15.02 5.17
N LEU A 588 23.09 15.34 4.97
CA LEU A 588 23.62 16.70 4.91
C LEU A 588 24.30 16.98 3.56
N SER A 589 24.04 16.14 2.54
CA SER A 589 24.71 16.29 1.23
C SER A 589 24.38 17.62 0.56
N ASP A 590 25.22 18.01 -0.39
CA ASP A 590 25.00 19.17 -1.26
C ASP A 590 24.73 20.47 -0.48
N ASN A 591 25.66 20.76 0.42
CA ASN A 591 25.74 22.00 1.20
C ASN A 591 27.16 22.60 1.10
N HIS A 592 27.45 23.60 1.94
CA HIS A 592 28.75 24.26 2.04
C HIS A 592 29.40 24.06 3.42
N LEU A 593 29.22 22.87 4.01
CA LEU A 593 29.76 22.54 5.33
C LEU A 593 31.29 22.35 5.25
N GLU A 594 31.95 22.70 6.34
CA GLU A 594 33.41 22.70 6.47
C GLU A 594 33.89 22.08 7.79
N GLY A 595 35.16 21.67 7.84
CA GLY A 595 35.78 21.17 9.07
C GLY A 595 35.62 19.68 9.31
N GLN A 596 35.92 19.24 10.53
CA GLN A 596 36.03 17.82 10.87
C GLN A 596 34.66 17.15 11.04
N VAL A 597 34.47 15.99 10.39
CA VAL A 597 33.30 15.13 10.60
C VAL A 597 33.40 14.44 11.98
N PRO A 598 32.36 14.51 12.84
CA PRO A 598 32.33 13.77 14.10
C PRO A 598 32.48 12.25 13.91
N THR A 599 32.95 11.53 14.92
CA THR A 599 33.23 10.07 14.85
C THR A 599 32.38 9.23 15.81
N ASP A 600 31.44 9.84 16.53
CA ASP A 600 30.59 9.18 17.51
C ASP A 600 29.13 9.16 17.08
N GLY A 601 28.31 8.33 17.73
CA GLY A 601 26.88 8.21 17.44
C GLY A 601 26.60 7.77 16.01
N VAL A 602 25.66 8.44 15.35
CA VAL A 602 25.25 8.16 13.95
C VAL A 602 26.44 8.17 12.98
N PHE A 603 27.46 9.00 13.24
CA PHE A 603 28.61 9.16 12.34
C PHE A 603 29.56 7.95 12.33
N ARG A 604 29.37 6.97 13.22
CA ARG A 604 30.08 5.68 13.14
C ARG A 604 29.56 4.79 12.02
N ASN A 605 28.33 5.00 11.59
CA ASN A 605 27.69 4.17 10.59
C ASN A 605 27.67 4.91 9.25
N ALA A 606 28.65 4.63 8.39
CA ALA A 606 28.79 5.30 7.09
C ALA A 606 27.58 5.12 6.15
N THR A 607 26.75 4.09 6.35
CA THR A 607 25.52 3.90 5.55
C THR A 607 24.32 4.69 6.09
N ALA A 608 24.41 5.17 7.33
CA ALA A 608 23.38 5.99 7.97
C ALA A 608 23.51 7.48 7.64
N ILE A 609 24.66 7.91 7.08
CA ILE A 609 24.96 9.32 6.83
C ILE A 609 25.28 9.58 5.36
N SER A 610 24.86 10.74 4.87
CA SER A 610 25.16 11.25 3.53
C SER A 610 25.76 12.65 3.64
N LEU A 611 26.99 12.82 3.16
CA LEU A 611 27.79 14.05 3.29
C LEU A 611 28.34 14.55 1.96
N GLU A 612 27.98 13.90 0.84
CA GLU A 612 28.50 14.19 -0.50
C GLU A 612 28.25 15.66 -0.89
N GLY A 613 29.04 16.21 -1.81
CA GLY A 613 28.93 17.62 -2.23
C GLY A 613 29.57 18.66 -1.28
N ASN A 614 29.85 18.33 -0.02
CA ASN A 614 30.51 19.23 0.94
C ASN A 614 32.05 19.16 0.83
N ARG A 615 32.62 19.94 -0.09
CA ARG A 615 34.05 19.85 -0.48
C ARG A 615 35.07 20.20 0.61
N GLN A 616 34.67 20.90 1.67
CA GLN A 616 35.56 21.38 2.73
C GLN A 616 35.49 20.55 4.02
N LEU A 617 34.72 19.46 4.02
CA LEU A 617 34.71 18.49 5.11
C LEU A 617 35.95 17.59 5.06
N CYS A 618 36.43 17.19 6.24
CA CYS A 618 37.61 16.34 6.40
C CYS A 618 37.46 15.40 7.61
N GLY A 619 38.28 14.35 7.70
CA GLY A 619 38.28 13.42 8.83
C GLY A 619 37.05 12.50 8.88
N GLY A 620 36.60 12.10 10.08
CA GLY A 620 35.53 11.11 10.24
C GLY A 620 36.04 9.67 10.30
N VAL A 621 35.12 8.70 10.26
CA VAL A 621 35.45 7.27 10.20
C VAL A 621 36.02 6.87 8.83
N LEU A 622 36.86 5.83 8.80
CA LEU A 622 37.63 5.45 7.61
C LEU A 622 36.73 5.11 6.40
N GLU A 623 35.56 4.53 6.66
CA GLU A 623 34.59 4.10 5.66
C GLU A 623 34.00 5.27 4.84
N LEU A 624 34.09 6.51 5.33
CA LEU A 624 33.61 7.71 4.63
C LEU A 624 34.57 8.19 3.53
N HIS A 625 35.81 7.70 3.49
CA HIS A 625 36.82 8.07 2.49
C HIS A 625 37.08 9.59 2.37
N MET A 626 36.91 10.34 3.46
CA MET A 626 37.10 11.79 3.49
C MET A 626 38.58 12.19 3.53
N PRO A 627 38.96 13.37 3.02
CA PRO A 627 40.33 13.86 3.09
C PRO A 627 40.76 14.08 4.55
N LEU A 628 42.06 13.91 4.85
CA LEU A 628 42.60 14.16 6.18
C LEU A 628 42.56 15.66 6.50
N CYS A 629 42.14 16.01 7.72
CA CYS A 629 42.11 17.41 8.14
C CYS A 629 43.54 17.99 8.20
N PRO A 630 43.76 19.23 7.73
CA PRO A 630 45.06 19.87 7.80
C PRO A 630 45.55 19.94 9.26
N THR A 631 46.69 19.31 9.55
CA THR A 631 47.33 19.43 10.86
C THR A 631 47.94 20.82 10.99
N VAL A 632 47.40 21.62 11.90
CA VAL A 632 47.98 22.93 12.24
C VAL A 632 49.31 22.69 12.97
N TYR A 633 50.41 22.68 12.23
CA TYR A 633 51.74 22.86 12.81
C TYR A 633 52.09 24.35 12.85
N GLN A 634 52.34 24.82 14.06
CA GLN A 634 52.89 26.14 14.34
C GLN A 634 54.16 26.41 13.52
N SER A 635 54.30 27.68 13.14
CA SER A 635 55.32 28.29 12.31
C SER A 635 56.75 27.74 12.47
N ARG A 636 57.41 27.46 11.33
CA ARG A 636 58.85 27.77 11.16
C ARG A 636 59.10 28.44 9.81
N THR A 637 59.20 29.76 9.88
CA THR A 637 59.90 30.61 8.92
C THR A 637 61.34 30.12 8.73
N GLY A 638 61.82 30.12 7.47
CA GLY A 638 63.25 29.99 7.17
C GLY A 638 63.67 28.78 6.34
N ARG A 639 63.18 28.65 5.09
CA ARG A 639 63.89 27.89 4.03
C ARG A 639 63.48 28.21 2.59
N ARG A 640 62.86 29.38 2.34
CA ARG A 640 62.29 29.73 1.02
C ARG A 640 63.21 30.55 0.09
N HIS A 641 64.48 30.79 0.45
CA HIS A 641 65.37 31.69 -0.32
C HIS A 641 66.53 31.01 -1.08
N TYR A 642 66.65 29.67 -1.06
CA TYR A 642 67.73 28.98 -1.79
C TYR A 642 67.27 28.35 -3.12
N LEU A 643 66.04 27.82 -3.19
CA LEU A 643 65.52 27.14 -4.39
C LEU A 643 65.22 28.08 -5.57
N VAL A 644 64.92 29.36 -5.30
CA VAL A 644 64.60 30.35 -6.36
C VAL A 644 65.85 30.79 -7.14
N LYS A 645 67.05 30.71 -6.55
CA LYS A 645 68.30 31.14 -7.22
C LYS A 645 68.88 30.11 -8.19
N VAL A 646 68.44 28.85 -8.15
CA VAL A 646 68.99 27.76 -8.99
C VAL A 646 68.12 27.45 -10.20
N LEU A 647 66.80 27.70 -10.12
CA LEU A 647 65.85 27.32 -11.18
C LEU A 647 65.71 28.33 -12.33
N VAL A 648 66.03 29.60 -12.12
CA VAL A 648 65.87 30.67 -13.13
C VAL A 648 66.89 30.58 -14.29
N PRO A 649 68.18 30.23 -14.08
CA PRO A 649 69.14 30.11 -15.18
C PRO A 649 68.89 28.87 -16.07
N ILE A 650 68.35 27.79 -15.49
CA ILE A 650 68.17 26.50 -16.17
C ILE A 650 67.02 26.59 -17.21
N LEU A 651 65.93 27.28 -16.87
CA LEU A 651 64.80 27.48 -17.77
C LEU A 651 65.14 28.40 -18.97
N GLY A 652 66.06 29.36 -18.78
CA GLY A 652 66.51 30.26 -19.85
C GLY A 652 67.32 29.55 -20.93
N ILE A 653 68.14 28.57 -20.56
CA ILE A 653 69.00 27.83 -21.51
C ILE A 653 68.17 26.82 -22.33
N VAL A 654 67.18 26.17 -21.70
CA VAL A 654 66.30 25.19 -22.38
C VAL A 654 65.41 25.85 -23.43
N SER A 655 64.96 27.08 -23.20
CA SER A 655 64.10 27.82 -24.13
C SER A 655 64.86 28.26 -25.41
N LEU A 656 66.14 28.61 -25.29
CA LEU A 656 66.99 28.99 -26.43
C LEU A 656 67.36 27.78 -27.32
N ILE A 657 67.53 26.60 -26.73
CA ILE A 657 67.82 25.35 -27.47
C ILE A 657 66.58 24.88 -28.25
N LEU A 658 65.37 25.05 -27.68
CA LEU A 658 64.11 24.66 -28.30
C LEU A 658 63.76 25.54 -29.52
N LEU A 659 64.08 26.83 -29.46
CA LEU A 659 63.87 27.78 -30.56
C LEU A 659 64.86 27.55 -31.73
N ALA A 660 66.10 27.16 -31.44
CA ALA A 660 67.06 26.74 -32.46
C ALA A 660 66.67 25.41 -33.14
N TYR A 661 66.14 24.46 -32.36
CA TYR A 661 65.69 23.15 -32.84
C TYR A 661 64.47 23.26 -33.79
N LEU A 662 63.50 24.11 -33.46
CA LEU A 662 62.29 24.34 -34.27
C LEU A 662 62.55 25.08 -35.59
N ALA A 663 63.62 25.88 -35.66
CA ALA A 663 64.05 26.55 -36.90
C ALA A 663 64.70 25.57 -37.91
N ILE A 664 65.35 24.51 -37.43
CA ILE A 664 66.03 23.49 -38.25
C ILE A 664 65.02 22.47 -38.80
N PHE A 665 63.95 22.16 -38.05
CA PHE A 665 63.00 21.10 -38.41
C PHE A 665 61.92 21.47 -39.45
N ARG A 666 61.77 22.76 -39.82
CA ARG A 666 60.80 23.18 -40.85
C ARG A 666 61.24 22.94 -42.30
N LYS A 667 62.42 22.36 -42.57
CA LYS A 667 62.99 22.28 -43.93
C LYS A 667 63.19 20.88 -44.55
N LYS A 668 62.69 19.79 -43.98
CA LYS A 668 62.69 18.46 -44.65
C LYS A 668 61.33 17.78 -44.45
N MET A 669 60.44 17.85 -45.43
CA MET A 669 60.27 16.85 -46.50
C MET A 669 59.53 15.60 -45.96
N PHE A 670 58.22 15.50 -46.18
CA PHE A 670 57.57 14.81 -47.31
C PHE A 670 57.70 13.26 -47.31
N ARG A 671 56.51 12.63 -47.18
CA ARG A 671 55.99 11.38 -47.80
C ARG A 671 56.38 9.97 -47.30
N LYS A 672 55.29 9.21 -47.03
CA LYS A 672 54.97 7.76 -47.24
C LYS A 672 55.77 6.76 -46.38
N GLN A 673 55.25 5.66 -45.83
CA GLN A 673 54.12 4.77 -46.18
C GLN A 673 53.85 3.81 -44.99
N LEU A 674 52.59 3.34 -44.83
CA LEU A 674 52.18 2.13 -44.05
C LEU A 674 52.78 0.83 -44.69
N PRO A 675 52.86 -0.38 -44.06
CA PRO A 675 51.72 -1.10 -43.42
C PRO A 675 51.95 -2.16 -42.27
N LEU A 676 50.87 -2.37 -41.46
CA LEU A 676 50.27 -3.60 -40.81
C LEU A 676 51.02 -4.48 -39.75
N PRO A 677 50.32 -5.28 -38.88
CA PRO A 677 48.88 -5.60 -38.77
C PRO A 677 48.15 -5.48 -37.38
N THR A 678 46.83 -5.35 -37.53
CA THR A 678 45.56 -5.41 -36.75
C THR A 678 45.34 -6.12 -35.37
N SER A 679 44.43 -5.47 -34.60
CA SER A 679 43.34 -5.93 -33.67
C SER A 679 43.53 -5.48 -32.21
N SER A 680 42.60 -4.85 -31.46
CA SER A 680 41.17 -4.50 -31.62
C SER A 680 40.79 -3.29 -30.72
N ASP A 681 39.83 -2.48 -31.19
CA ASP A 681 38.91 -1.52 -30.54
C ASP A 681 39.30 -0.75 -29.26
N HIS A 682 39.68 0.53 -29.42
CA HIS A 682 39.58 1.54 -28.37
C HIS A 682 38.39 2.47 -28.65
N PHE A 683 37.46 2.60 -27.70
CA PHE A 683 36.34 3.55 -27.76
C PHE A 683 36.86 5.01 -27.74
N PRO A 684 36.28 5.93 -28.52
CA PRO A 684 36.70 7.34 -28.51
C PRO A 684 36.36 8.03 -27.17
N ILE A 685 37.34 8.70 -26.56
CA ILE A 685 37.14 9.55 -25.37
C ILE A 685 36.66 10.92 -25.86
N VAL A 686 35.50 11.38 -25.36
CA VAL A 686 34.86 12.63 -25.80
C VAL A 686 34.61 13.58 -24.63
N SER A 687 34.84 14.87 -24.82
CA SER A 687 34.55 15.94 -23.83
C SER A 687 33.27 16.71 -24.18
N PHE A 688 32.75 17.53 -23.25
CA PHE A 688 31.67 18.48 -23.54
C PHE A 688 31.97 19.34 -24.77
N LYS A 689 33.20 19.83 -24.91
CA LYS A 689 33.60 20.68 -26.05
C LYS A 689 33.51 19.92 -27.38
N ASP A 690 33.90 18.65 -27.40
CA ASP A 690 33.83 17.82 -28.61
C ASP A 690 32.37 17.56 -29.00
N LEU A 691 31.50 17.31 -28.03
CA LEU A 691 30.07 17.07 -28.26
C LEU A 691 29.32 18.35 -28.64
N ALA A 692 29.63 19.48 -28.00
CA ALA A 692 29.09 20.78 -28.36
C ALA A 692 29.51 21.14 -29.80
N GLN A 693 30.78 20.97 -30.17
CA GLN A 693 31.21 21.20 -31.55
C GLN A 693 30.52 20.25 -32.55
N ALA A 694 30.40 18.96 -32.21
CA ALA A 694 29.80 17.95 -33.08
C ALA A 694 28.30 18.18 -33.35
N THR A 695 27.60 18.86 -32.43
CA THR A 695 26.15 19.11 -32.46
C THR A 695 25.80 20.57 -32.76
N GLU A 696 26.78 21.40 -33.15
CA GLU A 696 26.62 22.85 -33.37
C GLU A 696 26.09 23.59 -32.13
N ASN A 697 26.71 23.33 -30.98
CA ASN A 697 26.32 23.79 -29.64
C ASN A 697 24.92 23.35 -29.23
N LEU A 698 24.59 22.07 -29.46
CA LEU A 698 23.28 21.49 -29.12
C LEU A 698 22.12 22.28 -29.78
N ALA A 699 22.32 22.70 -31.03
CA ALA A 699 21.32 23.47 -31.78
C ALA A 699 20.03 22.68 -32.00
N GLU A 700 18.89 23.37 -31.96
CA GLU A 700 17.57 22.80 -32.25
C GLU A 700 17.47 22.18 -33.65
N THR A 701 18.24 22.67 -34.62
CA THR A 701 18.33 22.11 -35.98
C THR A 701 18.90 20.67 -36.01
N ASN A 702 19.64 20.29 -34.97
CA ASN A 702 20.22 18.96 -34.81
C ASN A 702 19.44 18.09 -33.80
N LEU A 703 18.38 18.61 -33.18
CA LEU A 703 17.55 17.84 -32.24
C LEU A 703 16.75 16.78 -33.00
N ILE A 704 16.96 15.51 -32.65
CA ILE A 704 16.24 14.37 -33.26
C ILE A 704 15.19 13.75 -32.35
N GLY A 705 15.20 14.05 -31.04
CA GLY A 705 14.15 13.61 -30.11
C GLY A 705 14.30 14.17 -28.70
N ARG A 706 13.20 14.23 -27.96
CA ARG A 706 13.17 14.57 -26.52
C ARG A 706 12.51 13.43 -25.74
N GLY A 707 13.16 12.97 -24.68
CA GLY A 707 12.66 11.95 -23.76
C GLY A 707 12.38 12.52 -22.36
N SER A 708 11.97 11.66 -21.42
CA SER A 708 11.59 12.06 -20.06
C SER A 708 12.71 12.65 -19.22
N TYR A 709 13.97 12.33 -19.54
CA TYR A 709 15.15 12.71 -18.76
C TYR A 709 16.24 13.42 -19.58
N GLY A 710 15.98 13.74 -20.85
CA GLY A 710 17.01 14.29 -21.73
C GLY A 710 16.59 14.50 -23.18
N SER A 711 17.52 15.03 -23.97
CA SER A 711 17.34 15.32 -25.40
C SER A 711 18.40 14.60 -26.23
N VAL A 712 18.04 14.16 -27.44
CA VAL A 712 18.95 13.47 -28.35
C VAL A 712 19.24 14.36 -29.55
N TYR A 713 20.53 14.58 -29.82
CA TYR A 713 21.01 15.40 -30.92
C TYR A 713 21.77 14.56 -31.94
N LYS A 714 21.59 14.84 -33.22
CA LYS A 714 22.48 14.36 -34.28
C LYS A 714 23.77 15.17 -34.24
N GLY A 715 24.91 14.49 -34.33
CA GLY A 715 26.19 15.17 -34.40
C GLY A 715 27.21 14.44 -35.28
N THR A 716 28.25 15.15 -35.68
CA THR A 716 29.37 14.59 -36.46
C THR A 716 30.67 14.74 -35.68
N LEU A 717 31.24 13.63 -35.21
CA LEU A 717 32.52 13.64 -34.48
C LEU A 717 33.68 13.83 -35.47
N THR A 718 34.29 15.02 -35.45
CA THR A 718 35.33 15.47 -36.40
C THR A 718 36.60 14.61 -36.40
N GLN A 719 36.94 14.00 -35.26
CA GLN A 719 38.11 13.13 -35.12
C GLN A 719 37.98 11.78 -35.85
N ALA A 720 36.74 11.34 -36.14
CA ALA A 720 36.45 10.02 -36.72
C ALA A 720 35.55 10.08 -37.97
N ASN A 721 35.12 11.26 -38.41
CA ASN A 721 34.12 11.47 -39.48
C ASN A 721 32.86 10.59 -39.30
N MET A 722 32.41 10.43 -38.05
CA MET A 722 31.35 9.50 -37.66
C MET A 722 30.10 10.28 -37.26
N VAL A 723 28.97 9.94 -37.87
CA VAL A 723 27.65 10.46 -37.48
C VAL A 723 27.15 9.71 -36.26
N VAL A 724 26.77 10.45 -35.22
CA VAL A 724 26.38 9.91 -33.92
C VAL A 724 25.07 10.51 -33.42
N ALA A 725 24.41 9.78 -32.52
CA ALA A 725 23.29 10.28 -31.73
C ALA A 725 23.77 10.57 -30.30
N VAL A 726 23.70 11.82 -29.86
CA VAL A 726 24.16 12.29 -28.55
C VAL A 726 22.95 12.50 -27.65
N LYS A 727 22.71 11.57 -26.72
CA LYS A 727 21.66 11.69 -25.69
C LYS A 727 22.23 12.48 -24.51
N VAL A 728 21.81 13.74 -24.37
CA VAL A 728 22.18 14.63 -23.28
C VAL A 728 21.15 14.53 -22.17
N PHE A 729 21.59 14.26 -20.95
CA PHE A 729 20.70 14.15 -19.79
C PHE A 729 20.50 15.52 -19.17
N HIS A 730 19.24 15.88 -18.94
CA HIS A 730 18.89 17.14 -18.29
C HIS A 730 19.01 16.94 -16.78
N LEU A 731 20.21 17.17 -16.22
CA LEU A 731 20.49 16.88 -14.81
C LEU A 731 19.69 17.73 -13.82
N ASP A 732 19.07 18.82 -14.28
CA ASP A 732 18.10 19.59 -13.51
C ASP A 732 16.76 18.83 -13.29
N MET A 733 16.52 17.71 -13.99
CA MET A 733 15.33 16.86 -13.84
C MET A 733 15.55 15.72 -12.83
N GLN A 734 14.62 15.57 -11.88
CA GLN A 734 14.68 14.54 -10.84
C GLN A 734 14.75 13.13 -11.46
N GLY A 735 15.78 12.36 -11.09
CA GLY A 735 15.98 10.99 -11.59
C GLY A 735 16.78 10.90 -12.90
N ALA A 736 17.11 12.01 -13.57
CA ALA A 736 17.94 12.00 -14.78
C ALA A 736 19.34 11.43 -14.54
N ASP A 737 19.95 11.74 -13.40
CA ASP A 737 21.24 11.17 -13.00
C ASP A 737 21.16 9.65 -12.78
N ARG A 738 20.11 9.19 -12.08
CA ARG A 738 19.85 7.77 -11.87
C ARG A 738 19.57 7.05 -13.19
N SER A 739 18.87 7.69 -14.13
CA SER A 739 18.62 7.18 -15.48
C SER A 739 19.92 7.00 -16.26
N PHE A 740 20.81 8.01 -16.25
CA PHE A 740 22.15 7.91 -16.85
C PHE A 740 22.97 6.76 -16.26
N ILE A 741 23.03 6.64 -14.93
CA ILE A 741 23.76 5.55 -14.26
C ILE A 741 23.15 4.18 -14.54
N THR A 742 21.83 4.07 -14.57
CA THR A 742 21.11 2.81 -14.86
C THR A 742 21.39 2.36 -16.29
N GLU A 743 21.30 3.28 -17.25
CA GLU A 743 21.58 3.00 -18.66
C GLU A 743 23.06 2.65 -18.86
N CYS A 744 24.00 3.36 -18.22
CA CYS A 744 25.43 2.99 -18.23
C CYS A 744 25.68 1.59 -17.66
N ARG A 745 25.01 1.22 -16.57
CA ARG A 745 25.15 -0.10 -15.95
C ARG A 745 24.60 -1.21 -16.84
N ALA A 746 23.44 -1.00 -17.46
CA ALA A 746 22.85 -1.96 -18.39
C ALA A 746 23.75 -2.15 -19.63
N LEU A 747 24.19 -1.04 -20.22
CA LEU A 747 25.05 -1.02 -21.41
C LEU A 747 26.44 -1.64 -21.18
N ARG A 748 26.96 -1.61 -19.94
CA ARG A 748 28.27 -2.20 -19.60
C ARG A 748 28.34 -3.71 -19.85
N SER A 749 27.23 -4.43 -19.73
CA SER A 749 27.17 -5.90 -19.71
C SER A 749 26.42 -6.54 -20.87
N ILE A 750 25.89 -5.75 -21.82
CA ILE A 750 25.09 -6.25 -22.94
C ILE A 750 25.80 -6.03 -24.27
N ARG A 751 25.81 -7.06 -25.12
CA ARG A 751 26.29 -6.99 -26.50
C ARG A 751 25.45 -7.91 -27.36
N HIS A 752 24.54 -7.33 -28.13
CA HIS A 752 23.66 -8.06 -29.04
C HIS A 752 23.49 -7.29 -30.35
N ARG A 753 23.29 -8.00 -31.46
CA ARG A 753 23.18 -7.39 -32.81
C ARG A 753 21.94 -6.52 -32.99
N ASN A 754 20.90 -6.74 -32.17
CA ASN A 754 19.62 -6.03 -32.19
C ASN A 754 19.44 -5.09 -30.97
N LEU A 755 20.52 -4.76 -30.25
CA LEU A 755 20.51 -3.74 -29.20
C LEU A 755 21.28 -2.51 -29.67
N LEU A 756 20.75 -1.32 -29.40
CA LEU A 756 21.34 -0.06 -29.87
C LEU A 756 22.80 0.08 -29.40
N PRO A 757 23.78 0.15 -30.31
CA PRO A 757 25.18 0.21 -29.93
C PRO A 757 25.55 1.55 -29.27
N VAL A 758 26.07 1.48 -28.04
CA VAL A 758 26.73 2.61 -27.39
C VAL A 758 28.18 2.71 -27.85
N LEU A 759 28.60 3.90 -28.24
CA LEU A 759 29.97 4.19 -28.69
C LEU A 759 30.83 4.68 -27.54
N THR A 760 30.32 5.58 -26.69
CA THR A 760 31.05 6.12 -25.54
C THR A 760 30.08 6.88 -24.61
N SER A 761 30.57 7.29 -23.44
CA SER A 761 29.86 8.17 -22.51
C SER A 761 30.69 9.40 -22.18
N CYS A 762 30.02 10.51 -21.90
CA CYS A 762 30.64 11.75 -21.46
C CYS A 762 30.07 12.10 -20.09
N SER A 763 30.94 12.28 -19.10
CA SER A 763 30.60 12.82 -17.78
C SER A 763 31.65 13.87 -17.46
N THR A 764 31.36 15.11 -17.78
CA THR A 764 32.30 16.25 -17.66
C THR A 764 31.57 17.48 -17.10
N ILE A 765 32.17 18.65 -17.23
CA ILE A 765 31.58 19.92 -16.82
C ILE A 765 31.35 20.74 -18.10
N ASP A 766 30.20 21.41 -18.19
CA ASP A 766 29.87 22.28 -19.31
C ASP A 766 30.65 23.61 -19.29
N SER A 767 30.38 24.49 -20.26
CA SER A 767 31.05 25.79 -20.39
C SER A 767 30.74 26.79 -19.27
N ILE A 768 29.73 26.55 -18.43
CA ILE A 768 29.32 27.42 -17.31
C ILE A 768 29.63 26.82 -15.94
N GLY A 769 30.31 25.66 -15.89
CA GLY A 769 30.74 25.04 -14.64
C GLY A 769 29.74 24.07 -14.01
N LYS A 770 28.67 23.68 -14.73
CA LYS A 770 27.68 22.68 -14.28
C LYS A 770 28.05 21.28 -14.77
N ASP A 771 27.60 20.27 -14.04
CA ASP A 771 27.76 18.87 -14.46
C ASP A 771 27.04 18.61 -15.79
N PHE A 772 27.71 17.87 -16.67
CA PHE A 772 27.22 17.51 -17.99
C PHE A 772 27.39 16.00 -18.20
N LYS A 773 26.27 15.31 -18.46
CA LYS A 773 26.26 13.86 -18.71
C LYS A 773 25.58 13.56 -20.04
N ALA A 774 26.23 12.74 -20.87
CA ALA A 774 25.71 12.32 -22.16
C ALA A 774 26.13 10.90 -22.53
N LEU A 775 25.27 10.20 -23.27
CA LEU A 775 25.57 8.94 -23.93
C LEU A 775 25.63 9.13 -25.44
N VAL A 776 26.66 8.56 -26.08
CA VAL A 776 26.87 8.66 -27.52
C VAL A 776 26.60 7.30 -28.13
N TYR A 777 25.56 7.23 -28.97
CA TYR A 777 25.16 6.03 -29.70
C TYR A 777 25.54 6.12 -31.17
N LYS A 778 25.60 4.95 -31.81
CA LYS A 778 25.60 4.88 -33.28
C LYS A 778 24.31 5.51 -33.80
N PHE A 779 24.43 6.42 -34.77
CA PHE A 779 23.26 7.04 -35.39
C PHE A 779 22.51 6.03 -36.27
N MET A 780 21.18 6.00 -36.13
CA MET A 780 20.29 5.13 -36.89
C MET A 780 19.58 5.97 -37.98
N PRO A 781 19.96 5.82 -39.26
CA PRO A 781 19.56 6.74 -40.32
C PRO A 781 18.10 6.60 -40.74
N ASN A 782 17.49 5.43 -40.56
CA ASN A 782 16.08 5.19 -40.84
C ASN A 782 15.15 5.55 -39.67
N GLY A 783 15.65 6.21 -38.61
CA GLY A 783 14.82 6.71 -37.52
C GLY A 783 14.21 5.60 -36.65
N ASN A 784 12.99 5.82 -36.16
CA ASN A 784 12.30 4.89 -35.24
C ASN A 784 11.04 4.28 -35.86
N LEU A 785 10.64 3.10 -35.39
CA LEU A 785 9.52 2.34 -35.94
C LEU A 785 8.18 3.11 -35.88
N ASP A 786 7.98 3.94 -34.86
CA ASP A 786 6.76 4.77 -34.72
C ASP A 786 6.51 5.66 -35.95
N THR A 787 7.58 6.28 -36.48
CA THR A 787 7.48 7.18 -37.64
C THR A 787 7.17 6.46 -38.96
N TRP A 788 7.49 5.17 -39.07
CA TRP A 788 7.15 4.34 -40.23
C TRP A 788 5.72 3.80 -40.16
N LEU A 789 5.24 3.48 -38.96
CA LEU A 789 3.87 3.01 -38.76
C LEU A 789 2.85 4.14 -38.82
N HIS A 790 3.25 5.36 -38.41
CA HIS A 790 2.33 6.50 -38.25
C HIS A 790 2.95 7.82 -38.79
N PRO A 791 3.13 7.94 -40.12
CA PRO A 791 3.71 9.14 -40.73
C PRO A 791 2.84 10.39 -40.47
N ARG A 792 3.48 11.54 -40.21
CA ARG A 792 2.78 12.82 -39.97
C ARG A 792 2.46 13.52 -41.31
N ASN A 793 1.25 14.06 -41.44
CA ASN A 793 0.82 14.81 -42.62
C ASN A 793 1.80 15.97 -42.95
N GLY A 794 2.42 15.93 -44.13
CA GLY A 794 3.23 17.03 -44.67
C GLY A 794 4.75 16.79 -44.79
N THR A 795 5.28 15.63 -44.41
CA THR A 795 6.64 15.21 -44.77
C THR A 795 6.61 14.28 -45.97
N ASN A 796 7.51 14.46 -46.95
CA ASN A 796 7.72 13.49 -48.04
C ASN A 796 7.96 12.11 -47.41
N ALA A 797 6.92 11.27 -47.39
CA ALA A 797 6.89 10.07 -46.58
C ALA A 797 7.95 9.07 -47.06
N PRO A 798 8.81 8.53 -46.17
CA PRO A 798 9.52 7.30 -46.50
C PRO A 798 8.49 6.17 -46.64
N ASN A 799 8.72 5.28 -47.62
CA ASN A 799 7.83 4.20 -48.04
C ASN A 799 7.22 3.41 -46.85
N GLN A 800 5.97 2.97 -46.98
CA GLN A 800 5.32 2.16 -45.94
C GLN A 800 6.00 0.78 -45.79
N LEU A 801 5.98 0.19 -44.58
CA LEU A 801 6.67 -1.09 -44.30
C LEU A 801 5.91 -2.29 -44.89
N SER A 802 6.58 -3.08 -45.72
CA SER A 802 6.05 -4.33 -46.27
C SER A 802 5.88 -5.42 -45.21
N LEU A 803 5.10 -6.46 -45.51
CA LEU A 803 4.91 -7.58 -44.57
C LEU A 803 6.24 -8.23 -44.16
N SER A 804 7.13 -8.45 -45.13
CA SER A 804 8.44 -9.07 -44.88
C SER A 804 9.33 -8.22 -43.96
N GLN A 805 9.27 -6.89 -44.11
CA GLN A 805 9.97 -5.96 -43.22
C GLN A 805 9.40 -5.98 -41.81
N ARG A 806 8.06 -6.01 -41.64
CA ARG A 806 7.42 -6.08 -40.32
C ARG A 806 7.73 -7.40 -39.60
N ILE A 807 7.75 -8.54 -40.31
CA ILE A 807 8.18 -9.83 -39.77
C ILE A 807 9.64 -9.78 -39.34
N LYS A 808 10.53 -9.22 -40.16
CA LYS A 808 11.95 -9.07 -39.82
C LYS A 808 12.13 -8.25 -38.55
N ILE A 809 11.45 -7.10 -38.45
CA ILE A 809 11.50 -6.22 -37.28
C ILE A 809 10.96 -6.92 -36.03
N ALA A 810 9.85 -7.66 -36.14
CA ALA A 810 9.30 -8.45 -35.03
C ALA A 810 10.30 -9.49 -34.49
N VAL A 811 11.00 -10.20 -35.40
CA VAL A 811 12.05 -11.16 -35.05
C VAL A 811 13.23 -10.46 -34.37
N ASP A 812 13.71 -9.34 -34.93
CA ASP A 812 14.83 -8.58 -34.37
C ASP A 812 14.55 -8.09 -32.93
N ILE A 813 13.32 -7.63 -32.65
CA ILE A 813 12.90 -7.23 -31.29
C ILE A 813 12.82 -8.45 -30.37
N ALA A 814 12.29 -9.58 -30.85
CA ALA A 814 12.17 -10.81 -30.06
C ALA A 814 13.54 -11.35 -29.65
N ASP A 815 14.51 -11.36 -30.56
CA ASP A 815 15.89 -11.78 -30.30
C ASP A 815 16.57 -10.87 -29.26
N ALA A 816 16.35 -9.55 -29.34
CA ALA A 816 16.88 -8.59 -28.37
C ALA A 816 16.33 -8.85 -26.95
N LEU A 817 15.02 -9.05 -26.81
CA LEU A 817 14.38 -9.29 -25.52
C LEU A 817 14.70 -10.67 -24.94
N GLN A 818 14.78 -11.71 -25.79
CA GLN A 818 15.25 -13.04 -25.36
C GLN A 818 16.65 -12.94 -24.75
N TYR A 819 17.56 -12.23 -25.42
CA TYR A 819 18.92 -12.02 -24.94
C TYR A 819 18.94 -11.31 -23.57
N LEU A 820 18.16 -10.23 -23.41
CA LEU A 820 18.07 -9.48 -22.14
C LEU A 820 17.49 -10.32 -21.00
N HIS A 821 16.48 -11.14 -21.27
CA HIS A 821 15.77 -11.91 -20.24
C HIS A 821 16.48 -13.19 -19.84
N GLN A 822 17.22 -13.83 -20.75
CA GLN A 822 17.66 -15.21 -20.57
C GLN A 822 19.16 -15.45 -20.78
N ASP A 823 19.82 -14.65 -21.62
CA ASP A 823 21.22 -14.87 -21.98
C ASP A 823 22.20 -13.93 -21.25
N CYS A 824 21.67 -12.93 -20.52
CA CYS A 824 22.43 -12.09 -19.61
C CYS A 824 22.63 -12.78 -18.25
N GLU A 825 23.82 -12.61 -17.63
CA GLU A 825 24.18 -13.18 -16.31
C GLU A 825 23.15 -12.83 -15.22
N ASN A 826 22.67 -11.59 -15.24
CA ASN A 826 21.48 -11.15 -14.50
C ASN A 826 20.42 -10.72 -15.53
N PRO A 827 19.19 -11.29 -15.50
CA PRO A 827 18.14 -10.87 -16.40
C PRO A 827 17.87 -9.37 -16.29
N ILE A 828 17.77 -8.70 -17.44
CA ILE A 828 17.49 -7.26 -17.55
C ILE A 828 16.07 -7.09 -18.04
N ILE A 829 15.26 -6.38 -17.28
CA ILE A 829 13.88 -6.01 -17.64
C ILE A 829 13.92 -4.60 -18.26
N HIS A 830 13.40 -4.44 -19.47
CA HIS A 830 13.45 -3.21 -20.27
C HIS A 830 12.51 -2.12 -19.72
N CYS A 831 11.29 -2.49 -19.36
CA CYS A 831 10.25 -1.65 -18.75
C CYS A 831 9.64 -0.52 -19.61
N ASP A 832 10.21 -0.15 -20.77
CA ASP A 832 9.63 0.85 -21.70
C ASP A 832 9.67 0.42 -23.18
N LEU A 833 9.17 -0.78 -23.50
CA LEU A 833 9.13 -1.25 -24.89
C LEU A 833 7.95 -0.62 -25.65
N LYS A 834 8.25 0.10 -26.75
CA LYS A 834 7.29 0.77 -27.65
C LYS A 834 7.96 1.06 -29.00
N PRO A 835 7.21 1.35 -30.08
CA PRO A 835 7.79 1.60 -31.41
C PRO A 835 8.80 2.76 -31.46
N SER A 836 8.63 3.81 -30.65
CA SER A 836 9.58 4.94 -30.64
C SER A 836 10.94 4.60 -30.04
N ASN A 837 11.07 3.49 -29.31
CA ASN A 837 12.32 2.98 -28.75
C ASN A 837 12.97 1.87 -29.63
N VAL A 838 12.35 1.54 -30.76
CA VAL A 838 12.89 0.61 -31.76
C VAL A 838 13.45 1.41 -32.94
N LEU A 839 14.76 1.44 -33.09
CA LEU A 839 15.45 2.20 -34.14
C LEU A 839 15.86 1.30 -35.31
N LEU A 840 15.89 1.86 -36.52
CA LEU A 840 16.20 1.13 -37.74
C LEU A 840 17.54 1.59 -38.34
N ASP A 841 18.43 0.65 -38.59
CA ASP A 841 19.70 0.91 -39.28
C ASP A 841 19.53 0.96 -40.82
N ASP A 842 20.63 1.16 -41.54
CA ASP A 842 20.67 1.23 -43.01
C ASP A 842 20.02 0.02 -43.71
N ASP A 843 20.07 -1.16 -43.09
CA ASP A 843 19.56 -2.43 -43.63
C ASP A 843 18.12 -2.73 -43.18
N MET A 844 17.43 -1.76 -42.56
CA MET A 844 16.12 -1.95 -41.90
C MET A 844 16.17 -3.06 -40.84
N THR A 845 17.29 -3.20 -40.14
CA THR A 845 17.42 -4.10 -38.98
C THR A 845 17.01 -3.34 -37.74
N ALA A 846 16.19 -3.98 -36.89
CA ALA A 846 15.69 -3.32 -35.69
C ALA A 846 16.69 -3.41 -34.53
N HIS A 847 16.89 -2.27 -33.88
CA HIS A 847 17.76 -2.09 -32.71
C HIS A 847 16.93 -1.52 -31.56
N LEU A 848 16.78 -2.30 -30.49
CA LEU A 848 16.08 -1.87 -29.28
C LEU A 848 16.98 -0.94 -28.44
N GLY A 849 16.47 0.24 -28.09
CA GLY A 849 17.19 1.26 -27.32
C GLY A 849 16.40 1.83 -26.14
N ASP A 850 17.00 2.79 -25.44
CA ASP A 850 16.48 3.48 -24.24
C ASP A 850 16.30 2.58 -22.99
N LEU A 851 17.42 2.24 -22.35
CA LEU A 851 17.46 1.45 -21.11
C LEU A 851 17.44 2.33 -19.84
N GLY A 852 17.02 3.60 -19.96
CA GLY A 852 17.04 4.58 -18.88
C GLY A 852 16.23 4.19 -17.63
N ILE A 853 15.23 3.32 -17.79
CA ILE A 853 14.43 2.79 -16.68
C ILE A 853 14.56 1.27 -16.45
N ALA A 854 15.52 0.61 -17.11
CA ALA A 854 15.72 -0.83 -17.00
C ALA A 854 16.05 -1.28 -15.57
N ARG A 855 15.80 -2.57 -15.26
CA ARG A 855 16.05 -3.16 -13.94
C ARG A 855 16.73 -4.52 -14.04
N PHE A 856 17.67 -4.78 -13.13
CA PHE A 856 18.32 -6.07 -12.98
C PHE A 856 17.52 -6.96 -12.03
N TYR A 857 17.25 -8.20 -12.44
CA TYR A 857 16.58 -9.20 -11.62
C TYR A 857 17.60 -9.89 -10.70
N LEU A 858 17.51 -9.65 -9.39
CA LEU A 858 18.33 -10.33 -8.38
C LEU A 858 17.69 -11.68 -8.02
N LYS A 859 18.24 -12.79 -8.56
CA LYS A 859 17.91 -14.15 -8.08
C LYS A 859 18.45 -14.33 -6.66
N SER A 860 17.69 -13.98 -5.62
CA SER A 860 18.01 -14.43 -4.28
C SER A 860 17.85 -15.96 -4.22
N LYS A 861 18.90 -16.66 -3.78
CA LYS A 861 18.82 -18.08 -3.48
C LYS A 861 18.07 -18.27 -2.16
N SER A 862 17.17 -19.26 -2.14
CA SER A 862 16.48 -19.92 -1.02
C SER A 862 15.05 -19.46 -0.65
N PRO A 863 14.05 -20.40 -0.66
CA PRO A 863 12.66 -20.15 -0.31
C PRO A 863 12.40 -20.47 1.17
N ALA A 864 12.95 -19.68 2.08
CA ALA A 864 12.60 -19.73 3.48
C ALA A 864 12.93 -18.37 4.12
N THR A 865 11.98 -17.83 4.88
CA THR A 865 11.94 -16.51 5.55
C THR A 865 11.38 -15.36 4.70
N GLY A 866 10.32 -14.76 5.25
CA GLY A 866 9.50 -13.74 4.61
C GLY A 866 10.13 -12.35 4.61
N TYR A 867 9.66 -11.56 3.66
CA TYR A 867 9.69 -10.10 3.58
C TYR A 867 11.03 -9.40 3.85
N SER A 868 11.87 -9.32 2.81
CA SER A 868 12.60 -8.12 2.33
C SER A 868 13.45 -8.59 1.13
N SER A 869 13.61 -7.92 -0.01
CA SER A 869 13.86 -6.50 -0.33
C SER A 869 13.60 -6.36 -1.84
N SER A 870 12.76 -5.48 -2.38
CA SER A 870 13.01 -4.03 -2.49
C SER A 870 11.72 -3.32 -2.94
N ILE A 871 11.12 -2.53 -2.06
CA ILE A 871 10.13 -1.50 -2.42
C ILE A 871 10.91 -0.24 -2.79
N SER A 872 10.68 0.36 -3.97
CA SER A 872 10.66 1.83 -4.19
C SER A 872 10.63 2.22 -5.69
N SER A 873 9.44 2.55 -6.19
CA SER A 873 9.07 3.93 -6.55
C SER A 873 7.64 3.89 -7.09
N ILE A 874 6.68 4.45 -6.34
CA ILE A 874 5.35 4.77 -6.82
C ILE A 874 5.50 5.80 -7.95
N GLY A 875 5.18 5.36 -9.16
CA GLY A 875 5.26 6.09 -10.41
C GLY A 875 5.00 5.08 -11.51
N LEU A 876 3.98 5.31 -12.34
CA LEU A 876 3.64 4.46 -13.48
C LEU A 876 4.91 4.30 -14.34
N LYS A 877 5.49 3.10 -14.42
CA LYS A 877 6.71 2.84 -15.20
C LYS A 877 6.34 2.17 -16.52
N GLY A 878 6.72 2.81 -17.61
CA GLY A 878 6.42 2.42 -18.98
C GLY A 878 5.49 3.41 -19.67
N THR A 879 5.22 3.17 -20.95
CA THR A 879 4.42 4.08 -21.79
C THR A 879 2.97 3.64 -21.87
N ILE A 880 2.04 4.58 -21.63
CA ILE A 880 0.59 4.35 -21.68
C ILE A 880 0.21 3.62 -22.98
N GLY A 881 -0.58 2.55 -22.85
CA GLY A 881 -0.97 1.68 -23.96
C GLY A 881 -0.11 0.42 -24.11
N TYR A 882 1.15 0.43 -23.64
CA TYR A 882 2.08 -0.71 -23.72
C TYR A 882 2.37 -1.35 -22.35
N ILE A 883 1.95 -0.71 -21.26
CA ILE A 883 2.17 -1.18 -19.89
C ILE A 883 1.36 -2.44 -19.61
N ALA A 884 2.01 -3.45 -19.01
CA ALA A 884 1.36 -4.67 -18.58
C ALA A 884 0.32 -4.39 -17.49
N PRO A 885 -0.87 -5.02 -17.52
CA PRO A 885 -1.97 -4.74 -16.59
C PRO A 885 -1.56 -4.78 -15.10
N GLU A 886 -0.72 -5.75 -14.73
CA GLU A 886 -0.26 -5.93 -13.35
C GLU A 886 0.63 -4.78 -12.84
N TYR A 887 1.23 -3.98 -13.72
CA TYR A 887 2.02 -2.81 -13.32
C TYR A 887 1.14 -1.61 -12.96
N ALA A 888 -0.07 -1.52 -13.51
CA ALA A 888 -1.05 -0.51 -13.15
C ALA A 888 -1.71 -0.80 -11.78
N GLU A 889 -1.71 -2.06 -11.36
CA GLU A 889 -2.27 -2.53 -10.07
C GLU A 889 -1.25 -2.56 -8.92
N GLY A 890 -0.03 -2.04 -9.12
CA GLY A 890 1.03 -2.02 -8.11
C GLY A 890 1.84 -3.31 -7.98
N GLY A 891 1.78 -4.19 -8.98
CA GLY A 891 2.57 -5.41 -9.07
C GLY A 891 4.07 -5.18 -9.28
N PHE A 892 4.88 -6.21 -9.01
CA PHE A 892 6.34 -6.16 -9.16
C PHE A 892 6.77 -6.24 -10.63
N LEU A 893 7.82 -5.49 -11.00
CA LEU A 893 8.43 -5.57 -12.33
C LEU A 893 8.97 -6.98 -12.60
N SER A 894 8.63 -7.54 -13.76
CA SER A 894 9.00 -8.89 -14.20
C SER A 894 9.32 -8.92 -15.70
N THR A 895 10.00 -9.99 -16.15
CA THR A 895 10.20 -10.24 -17.60
C THR A 895 8.89 -10.43 -18.33
N SER A 896 7.84 -10.93 -17.66
CA SER A 896 6.50 -11.09 -18.23
C SER A 896 5.83 -9.76 -18.58
N GLY A 897 6.23 -8.64 -17.96
CA GLY A 897 5.72 -7.33 -18.36
C GLY A 897 6.28 -6.85 -19.69
N ASP A 898 7.57 -7.07 -19.96
CA ASP A 898 8.18 -6.77 -21.27
C ASP A 898 7.57 -7.64 -22.39
N VAL A 899 7.24 -8.90 -22.07
CA VAL A 899 6.52 -9.81 -22.98
C VAL A 899 5.15 -9.24 -23.37
N TYR A 900 4.41 -8.65 -22.42
CA TYR A 900 3.14 -8.00 -22.72
C TYR A 900 3.33 -6.81 -23.66
N SER A 901 4.27 -5.91 -23.35
CA SER A 901 4.59 -4.77 -24.20
C SER A 901 4.99 -5.20 -25.61
N PHE A 902 5.74 -6.31 -25.74
CA PHE A 902 6.14 -6.89 -27.02
C PHE A 902 4.92 -7.36 -27.82
N GLY A 903 4.00 -8.07 -27.16
CA GLY A 903 2.75 -8.47 -27.78
C GLY A 903 1.92 -7.28 -28.28
N VAL A 904 1.86 -6.17 -27.52
CA VAL A 904 1.20 -4.93 -27.99
C VAL A 904 1.89 -4.33 -29.22
N VAL A 905 3.24 -4.31 -29.25
CA VAL A 905 4.00 -3.86 -30.44
C VAL A 905 3.71 -4.73 -31.66
N LEU A 906 3.57 -6.05 -31.50
CA LEU A 906 3.16 -6.94 -32.59
C LEU A 906 1.75 -6.62 -33.10
N LEU A 907 0.80 -6.36 -32.21
CA LEU A 907 -0.56 -5.98 -32.61
C LEU A 907 -0.57 -4.65 -33.38
N GLU A 908 0.24 -3.68 -32.97
CA GLU A 908 0.39 -2.40 -33.66
C GLU A 908 1.07 -2.56 -35.03
N LEU A 909 2.12 -3.40 -35.13
CA LEU A 909 2.76 -3.77 -36.40
C LEU A 909 1.76 -4.39 -37.38
N LEU A 910 0.77 -5.16 -36.92
CA LEU A 910 -0.14 -5.88 -37.81
C LEU A 910 -1.41 -5.09 -38.15
N THR A 911 -1.90 -4.28 -37.22
CA THR A 911 -3.14 -3.52 -37.38
C THR A 911 -2.93 -2.10 -37.92
N GLY A 912 -1.70 -1.60 -37.85
CA GLY A 912 -1.35 -0.21 -38.18
C GLY A 912 -1.99 0.81 -37.22
N LYS A 913 -2.47 0.39 -36.04
CA LYS A 913 -3.20 1.23 -35.08
C LYS A 913 -2.41 1.39 -33.79
N ARG A 914 -2.35 2.63 -33.30
CA ARG A 914 -1.75 2.92 -31.98
C ARG A 914 -2.60 2.29 -30.89
N PRO A 915 -2.03 1.73 -29.82
CA PRO A 915 -2.83 1.31 -28.65
C PRO A 915 -3.58 2.49 -27.99
N THR A 916 -3.15 3.72 -28.26
CA THR A 916 -3.79 4.97 -27.83
C THR A 916 -4.65 5.63 -28.92
N ASP A 917 -4.95 4.91 -30.01
CA ASP A 917 -5.86 5.42 -31.05
C ASP A 917 -7.23 5.76 -30.41
N PRO A 918 -7.85 6.91 -30.77
CA PRO A 918 -9.16 7.29 -30.22
C PRO A 918 -10.26 6.22 -30.34
N MET A 919 -10.14 5.27 -31.29
CA MET A 919 -11.07 4.15 -31.39
C MET A 919 -11.02 3.19 -30.19
N PHE A 920 -9.91 3.16 -29.45
CA PHE A 920 -9.70 2.33 -28.26
C PHE A 920 -10.13 3.08 -26.98
N CYS A 921 -11.39 3.52 -26.96
CA CYS A 921 -12.03 4.15 -25.80
C CYS A 921 -13.05 3.19 -25.13
N ASN A 922 -13.58 3.56 -23.97
CA ASN A 922 -14.65 2.83 -23.27
C ASN A 922 -14.31 1.36 -22.93
N GLY A 923 -13.06 1.07 -22.56
CA GLY A 923 -12.62 -0.28 -22.16
C GLY A 923 -12.29 -1.22 -23.33
N LEU A 924 -12.38 -0.76 -24.57
CA LEU A 924 -11.86 -1.48 -25.74
C LEU A 924 -10.36 -1.19 -25.89
N SER A 925 -9.51 -2.18 -25.65
CA SER A 925 -8.07 -2.11 -25.92
C SER A 925 -7.73 -2.73 -27.27
N ILE A 926 -6.54 -2.43 -27.81
CA ILE A 926 -6.03 -3.09 -29.03
C ILE A 926 -6.01 -4.63 -28.88
N VAL A 927 -5.70 -5.13 -27.68
CA VAL A 927 -5.70 -6.58 -27.36
C VAL A 927 -7.11 -7.16 -27.51
N ASN A 928 -8.10 -6.57 -26.82
CA ASN A 928 -9.48 -7.05 -26.87
C ASN A 928 -10.11 -6.85 -28.25
N PHE A 929 -9.73 -5.80 -28.97
CA PHE A 929 -10.16 -5.55 -30.34
C PHE A 929 -9.69 -6.66 -31.28
N VAL A 930 -8.43 -7.06 -31.20
CA VAL A 930 -7.90 -8.13 -32.03
C VAL A 930 -8.43 -9.50 -31.58
N GLU A 931 -8.48 -9.78 -30.27
CA GLU A 931 -8.99 -11.05 -29.73
C GLU A 931 -10.43 -11.33 -30.16
N ARG A 932 -11.29 -10.31 -30.26
CA ARG A 932 -12.69 -10.44 -30.71
C ARG A 932 -12.85 -10.72 -32.20
N ASN A 933 -11.84 -10.43 -33.01
CA ASN A 933 -11.89 -10.57 -34.47
C ASN A 933 -11.00 -11.72 -34.98
N TYR A 934 -10.25 -12.38 -34.09
CA TYR A 934 -9.37 -13.51 -34.39
C TYR A 934 -10.08 -14.85 -34.10
N PRO A 935 -9.97 -15.88 -34.97
CA PRO A 935 -9.28 -15.88 -36.26
C PRO A 935 -10.18 -15.48 -37.44
N ASP A 936 -11.51 -15.50 -37.27
CA ASP A 936 -12.47 -15.55 -38.38
C ASP A 936 -12.70 -14.23 -39.14
N VAL A 937 -12.41 -13.06 -38.53
CA VAL A 937 -12.67 -11.72 -39.11
C VAL A 937 -11.37 -10.90 -39.25
N THR A 938 -10.24 -11.58 -39.31
CA THR A 938 -8.90 -10.97 -39.25
C THR A 938 -8.61 -10.02 -40.42
N SER A 939 -9.15 -10.28 -41.61
CA SER A 939 -8.94 -9.45 -42.81
C SER A 939 -9.40 -7.98 -42.68
N HIS A 940 -10.30 -7.66 -41.74
CA HIS A 940 -10.83 -6.31 -41.56
C HIS A 940 -10.03 -5.47 -40.54
N ILE A 941 -9.19 -6.12 -39.73
CA ILE A 941 -8.44 -5.46 -38.65
C ILE A 941 -6.97 -5.22 -39.01
N ILE A 942 -6.43 -5.99 -39.97
CA ILE A 942 -5.08 -5.83 -40.51
C ILE A 942 -4.95 -4.50 -41.25
N ASP A 943 -3.75 -3.92 -41.16
CA ASP A 943 -3.36 -2.69 -41.85
C ASP A 943 -3.79 -2.71 -43.33
N ALA A 944 -4.40 -1.63 -43.80
CA ALA A 944 -4.83 -1.49 -45.20
C ALA A 944 -3.65 -1.60 -46.16
N TYR A 945 -2.47 -1.10 -45.78
CA TYR A 945 -1.29 -1.20 -46.63
C TYR A 945 -0.78 -2.62 -46.75
N LEU A 946 -0.83 -3.42 -45.68
CA LEU A 946 -0.47 -4.84 -45.78
C LEU A 946 -1.41 -5.57 -46.75
N ARG A 947 -2.69 -5.17 -46.80
CA ARG A 947 -3.67 -5.71 -47.76
C ARG A 947 -3.42 -5.26 -49.20
N GLU A 948 -2.89 -4.04 -49.41
CA GLU A 948 -2.58 -3.46 -50.73
C GLU A 948 -1.21 -3.88 -51.27
N ASP A 949 -0.19 -4.03 -50.41
CA ASP A 949 1.14 -4.62 -50.71
C ASP A 949 0.97 -6.06 -51.25
N HIS A 950 -0.02 -6.80 -50.75
CA HIS A 950 -0.44 -8.10 -51.31
C HIS A 950 -1.10 -8.03 -52.70
N GLN A 951 -1.64 -6.88 -53.12
CA GLN A 951 -2.22 -6.70 -54.46
C GLN A 951 -1.16 -6.27 -55.49
N GLU A 952 -0.10 -5.55 -55.09
CA GLU A 952 1.02 -5.19 -55.98
C GLU A 952 2.01 -6.34 -56.20
N LEU A 953 2.19 -7.22 -55.20
CA LEU A 953 2.80 -8.54 -55.36
C LEU A 953 1.77 -9.50 -55.99
N ALA A 954 1.46 -9.39 -57.28
CA ALA A 954 0.49 -10.28 -57.95
C ALA A 954 0.75 -11.77 -57.58
N PRO A 955 -0.10 -12.42 -56.75
CA PRO A 955 0.14 -13.80 -56.36
C PRO A 955 0.00 -14.66 -57.60
N ALA A 956 1.00 -15.52 -57.86
CA ALA A 956 1.01 -16.37 -59.04
C ALA A 956 -0.08 -17.47 -58.96
N THR A 957 -0.59 -17.77 -57.75
CA THR A 957 -1.60 -18.81 -57.47
C THR A 957 -2.47 -18.51 -56.22
N LEU A 958 -3.66 -19.13 -56.13
CA LEU A 958 -4.57 -19.06 -54.97
C LEU A 958 -3.96 -19.63 -53.67
N ASP A 959 -2.92 -20.46 -53.79
CA ASP A 959 -2.25 -21.08 -52.64
C ASP A 959 -1.29 -20.12 -51.94
N GLU A 960 -0.71 -19.14 -52.65
CA GLU A 960 0.16 -18.10 -52.07
C GLU A 960 -0.63 -17.11 -51.20
N GLU A 961 -1.84 -16.73 -51.62
CA GLU A 961 -2.73 -15.84 -50.85
C GLU A 961 -3.14 -16.47 -49.51
N LYS A 962 -3.43 -17.78 -49.51
CA LYS A 962 -3.74 -18.54 -48.28
C LYS A 962 -2.53 -18.64 -47.35
N ALA A 963 -1.32 -18.83 -47.90
CA ALA A 963 -0.10 -18.91 -47.11
C ALA A 963 0.19 -17.58 -46.38
N VAL A 964 0.08 -16.46 -47.08
CA VAL A 964 0.27 -15.12 -46.50
C VAL A 964 -0.76 -14.81 -45.41
N TYR A 965 -2.03 -15.16 -45.62
CA TYR A 965 -3.06 -15.00 -44.60
C TYR A 965 -2.78 -15.86 -43.37
N GLN A 966 -2.26 -17.08 -43.56
CA GLN A 966 -1.84 -17.94 -42.45
C GLN A 966 -0.67 -17.34 -41.66
N LEU A 967 0.32 -16.72 -42.31
CA LEU A 967 1.41 -16.02 -41.63
C LEU A 967 0.90 -14.90 -40.72
N LEU A 968 -0.06 -14.10 -41.19
CA LEU A 968 -0.68 -13.03 -40.41
C LEU A 968 -1.43 -13.59 -39.18
N LEU A 969 -2.16 -14.70 -39.35
CA LEU A 969 -2.83 -15.38 -38.23
C LEU A 969 -1.82 -15.92 -37.21
N ASP A 970 -0.73 -16.54 -37.67
CA ASP A 970 0.29 -17.09 -36.78
C ASP A 970 0.99 -15.98 -35.98
N MET A 971 1.28 -14.83 -36.59
CA MET A 971 1.82 -13.66 -35.87
C MET A 971 0.84 -13.09 -34.85
N LEU A 972 -0.45 -12.99 -35.21
CA LEU A 972 -1.49 -12.56 -34.26
C LEU A 972 -1.63 -13.53 -33.09
N GLY A 973 -1.52 -14.84 -33.34
CA GLY A 973 -1.51 -15.87 -32.31
C GLY A 973 -0.33 -15.72 -31.33
N VAL A 974 0.86 -15.36 -31.83
CA VAL A 974 2.02 -15.01 -30.97
C VAL A 974 1.72 -13.75 -30.15
N ALA A 975 1.19 -12.69 -30.78
CA ALA A 975 0.87 -11.43 -30.11
C ALA A 975 -0.17 -11.60 -28.99
N LEU A 976 -1.24 -12.36 -29.22
CA LEU A 976 -2.27 -12.68 -28.22
C LEU A 976 -1.74 -13.56 -27.09
N SER A 977 -0.85 -14.50 -27.40
CA SER A 977 -0.19 -15.32 -26.37
C SER A 977 0.75 -14.51 -25.48
N CYS A 978 1.37 -13.46 -26.03
CA CYS A 978 2.21 -12.53 -25.26
C CYS A 978 1.39 -11.53 -24.42
N THR A 979 0.15 -11.23 -24.82
CA THR A 979 -0.73 -10.23 -24.16
C THR A 979 -1.78 -10.83 -23.22
N ARG A 980 -1.64 -12.10 -22.79
CA ARG A 980 -2.51 -12.72 -21.78
C ARG A 980 -2.56 -11.87 -20.50
N GLN A 981 -3.75 -11.76 -19.89
CA GLN A 981 -3.93 -10.96 -18.68
C GLN A 981 -3.07 -11.47 -17.53
N ASN A 982 -3.07 -12.78 -17.28
CA ASN A 982 -2.25 -13.40 -16.23
C ASN A 982 -0.77 -13.55 -16.68
N PRO A 983 0.22 -12.99 -15.94
CA PRO A 983 1.63 -13.06 -16.31
C PRO A 983 2.21 -14.47 -16.44
N SER A 984 1.65 -15.46 -15.73
CA SER A 984 2.10 -16.86 -15.79
C SER A 984 1.62 -17.60 -17.04
N GLU A 985 0.61 -17.07 -17.73
CA GLU A 985 0.05 -17.65 -18.96
C GLU A 985 0.69 -17.05 -20.22
N ARG A 986 1.52 -16.02 -20.08
CA ARG A 986 2.20 -15.38 -21.20
C ARG A 986 3.33 -16.26 -21.72
N MET A 987 3.42 -16.34 -23.04
CA MET A 987 4.53 -16.99 -23.73
C MET A 987 5.86 -16.30 -23.38
N ASN A 988 6.89 -17.05 -22.99
CA ASN A 988 8.19 -16.43 -22.72
C ASN A 988 8.90 -16.02 -24.03
N MET A 989 9.87 -15.10 -23.94
CA MET A 989 10.52 -14.56 -25.14
C MET A 989 11.28 -15.59 -26.00
N ARG A 990 11.74 -16.71 -25.43
CA ARG A 990 12.38 -17.79 -26.20
C ARG A 990 11.39 -18.50 -27.12
N GLU A 991 10.21 -18.80 -26.58
CA GLU A 991 9.13 -19.40 -27.34
C GLU A 991 8.61 -18.42 -28.40
N ALA A 992 8.44 -17.14 -28.05
CA ALA A 992 8.00 -16.12 -28.99
C ALA A 992 9.01 -15.91 -30.13
N ALA A 993 10.31 -15.80 -29.83
CA ALA A 993 11.36 -15.70 -30.84
C ALA A 993 11.40 -16.95 -31.73
N ALA A 994 11.36 -18.16 -31.17
CA ALA A 994 11.35 -19.39 -31.94
C ALA A 994 10.16 -19.48 -32.91
N LYS A 995 8.96 -19.07 -32.48
CA LYS A 995 7.78 -19.02 -33.36
C LYS A 995 7.89 -17.97 -34.46
N LEU A 996 8.41 -16.78 -34.15
CA LEU A 996 8.59 -15.72 -35.15
C LEU A 996 9.69 -16.05 -36.16
N HIS A 997 10.75 -16.74 -35.76
CA HIS A 997 11.74 -17.28 -36.70
C HIS A 997 11.13 -18.35 -37.61
N ALA A 998 10.26 -19.22 -37.10
CA ALA A 998 9.55 -20.18 -37.93
C ALA A 998 8.67 -19.47 -38.98
N ILE A 999 7.91 -18.43 -38.55
CA ILE A 999 7.08 -17.59 -39.44
C ILE A 999 7.93 -16.84 -40.48
N LYS A 1000 9.15 -16.44 -40.15
CA LYS A 1000 10.06 -15.76 -41.09
C LYS A 1000 10.65 -16.69 -42.15
N MET A 1001 10.72 -17.99 -41.87
CA MET A 1001 11.29 -19.00 -42.78
C MET A 1001 10.26 -19.60 -43.74
N SER A 1002 8.98 -19.62 -43.33
CA SER A 1002 7.81 -19.94 -44.15
C SER A 1002 7.45 -18.79 -45.07
#